data_AF-U4UL89-F1
#
_entry.id   AF-U4UL89-F1
#
_cell.length_a   1.000
_cell.length_b   1.000
_cell.length_c   1.000
_cell.angle_alpha   90.00
_cell.angle_beta   90.00
_cell.angle_gamma   90.00
#
_symmetry.space_group_name_H-M   'P 1'
#
loop_
_entity.id
_entity.type
_entity.pdbx_description
1 polymer ?
#
loop_
_entity_poly.entity_id
_entity_poly.type
_entity_poly.pdbx_seq_one_letter_code
_entity_poly.pdbx_strand_id
1 'polypeptide(L)'
;VKLSPVTLNVKLLPLFVNKTSSSLFGCIRVGLAMAALPPRRNPTPTKISKQNLTPLQILLQMGVPKHRAEKALAATGNRGVQLASDWLLAHVNDPLLDDNSPREYILYACPTGPFLEQLQAFWSKSFSLCGWNGAHNFTPHITLVSFFKAPDQDSTHLALSLKTVMDRQGAVLNESLKLESYTSPNFMGFFVTEEHADYLKRIAMQYVKEVSNAIISDTYEQFDALTACFPWCTTTTARCIPRGSRSISLEPHVKSLHLTLAYQFPNAQYQHLKALVDQLDCAMPSNWELRLYSRDPRLNGKQVHKVIHPYSPTECDELELRAGDYLYIGSEALGSSMDGWVEGVSWLTGLSGLLPESYTERTAESDAWTLHKKISINSVTPDPEPKLAELKSGGASTTSTSSNEHSVLNNEEVKMPPPPGIPEVERNVAKENFYENLIDIRRQENKDSPLEESPSRRVFIMRHGERIDFTFGSWVPYCFDESGTYARKDLNMPKTLPERKGGAAAYLTDSPLTNIGLFEAKLVGEALRDQNVTIEEVYCSPSYRCIQTCDSVLKGLNRNEDLAIKVEPGLFEWMAWYPAEHVPDWMTPSELSRAGFNIDEHYVPVVSEKELKDNRENCEQFYLRSAFVTRSSLAAAPKGNLLLVGHTATLDTCSRELVGKGARSGSELVKIIQKIPYCSLIEVTGVGESWSIVEPPCLPLTHSTNQRFDWKVLLQ
;
A
#
# COMPACT_ATOMS: atom_id res chain seq x y z
N VAL A 1 -34.23 51.16 -59.47
CA VAL A 1 -34.30 51.02 -60.95
C VAL A 1 -34.03 49.56 -61.29
N LYS A 2 -34.85 48.96 -62.15
CA LYS A 2 -34.73 47.56 -62.63
C LYS A 2 -33.33 47.30 -63.21
N LEU A 3 -32.80 46.09 -63.01
CA LEU A 3 -32.41 45.13 -64.07
C LEU A 3 -31.47 44.04 -63.50
N SER A 4 -31.91 42.78 -63.61
CA SER A 4 -31.09 41.55 -63.71
C SER A 4 -30.51 41.42 -65.13
N PRO A 5 -29.74 40.36 -65.55
CA PRO A 5 -29.28 39.11 -64.91
C PRO A 5 -27.73 38.89 -65.07
N VAL A 6 -27.03 37.84 -64.61
CA VAL A 6 -26.97 36.43 -65.06
C VAL A 6 -26.19 35.57 -64.04
N THR A 7 -26.63 34.31 -63.95
CA THR A 7 -26.36 33.19 -63.04
C THR A 7 -25.11 32.34 -63.38
N LEU A 8 -24.50 31.69 -62.37
CA LEU A 8 -24.27 30.22 -62.31
C LEU A 8 -23.68 29.85 -60.92
N ASN A 9 -24.43 29.27 -59.97
CA ASN A 9 -24.87 27.87 -59.77
C ASN A 9 -23.87 26.96 -59.01
N VAL A 10 -24.12 26.69 -57.72
CA VAL A 10 -23.98 25.36 -57.07
C VAL A 10 -25.04 25.25 -55.94
N LYS A 11 -25.82 24.15 -55.96
CA LYS A 11 -27.06 23.84 -55.21
C LYS A 11 -26.79 23.31 -53.78
N LEU A 12 -27.45 23.83 -52.73
CA LEU A 12 -28.71 23.40 -52.03
C LEU A 12 -28.65 21.98 -51.42
N LEU A 13 -28.55 21.81 -50.07
CA LEU A 13 -29.49 22.01 -48.94
C LEU A 13 -30.28 20.72 -48.54
N PRO A 14 -30.73 20.62 -47.27
CA PRO A 14 -31.06 19.39 -46.54
C PRO A 14 -32.57 19.20 -46.27
N LEU A 15 -32.88 18.22 -45.39
CA LEU A 15 -34.07 18.03 -44.51
C LEU A 15 -34.97 16.80 -44.78
N PHE A 16 -34.98 15.92 -43.76
CA PHE A 16 -36.09 15.18 -43.11
C PHE A 16 -37.23 14.53 -43.94
N VAL A 17 -37.61 13.30 -43.55
CA VAL A 17 -38.90 12.96 -42.87
C VAL A 17 -39.12 11.43 -42.82
N ASN A 18 -39.33 10.94 -41.59
CA ASN A 18 -40.20 9.86 -41.07
C ASN A 18 -40.64 8.60 -41.86
N LYS A 19 -40.56 7.49 -41.08
CA LYS A 19 -41.61 6.49 -40.75
C LYS A 19 -41.86 5.24 -41.61
N THR A 20 -41.87 4.14 -40.84
CA THR A 20 -42.76 2.95 -40.85
C THR A 20 -42.53 1.77 -41.80
N SER A 21 -42.13 0.65 -41.16
CA SER A 21 -42.56 -0.75 -41.30
C SER A 21 -43.40 -1.18 -42.51
N SER A 22 -42.96 -2.23 -43.22
CA SER A 22 -43.38 -3.64 -42.99
C SER A 22 -43.09 -4.53 -44.22
N SER A 23 -42.45 -5.67 -43.92
CA SER A 23 -42.42 -6.99 -44.60
C SER A 23 -42.69 -7.14 -46.10
N LEU A 24 -41.79 -7.83 -46.82
CA LEU A 24 -42.05 -9.16 -47.41
C LEU A 24 -40.82 -9.75 -48.15
N PHE A 25 -40.78 -11.10 -48.15
CA PHE A 25 -39.91 -12.05 -48.86
C PHE A 25 -38.53 -12.40 -48.29
N GLY A 26 -38.36 -13.69 -47.98
CA GLY A 26 -37.14 -14.29 -47.47
C GLY A 26 -36.60 -15.43 -48.33
N CYS A 27 -35.51 -16.01 -47.81
CA CYS A 27 -34.91 -17.33 -48.08
C CYS A 27 -34.37 -17.54 -49.52
N ILE A 28 -33.13 -18.03 -49.76
CA ILE A 28 -32.47 -19.23 -49.21
C ILE A 28 -30.91 -19.12 -49.28
N ARG A 29 -30.28 -19.58 -48.19
CA ARG A 29 -28.93 -20.19 -47.92
C ARG A 29 -27.83 -20.25 -48.99
N VAL A 30 -26.58 -19.96 -48.58
CA VAL A 30 -25.39 -20.86 -48.36
C VAL A 30 -24.40 -20.02 -47.51
N GLY A 31 -24.02 -20.32 -46.26
CA GLY A 31 -23.15 -21.41 -45.78
C GLY A 31 -21.80 -20.82 -45.30
N LEU A 32 -21.61 -20.61 -43.99
CA LEU A 32 -20.30 -20.23 -43.41
C LEU A 32 -19.85 -21.27 -42.38
N ALA A 33 -18.61 -21.74 -42.54
CA ALA A 33 -18.00 -22.84 -41.82
C ALA A 33 -17.57 -22.47 -40.39
N MET A 34 -17.79 -23.39 -39.47
CA MET A 34 -17.28 -23.40 -38.09
C MET A 34 -15.80 -23.80 -38.07
N ALA A 35 -14.93 -22.97 -37.51
CA ALA A 35 -13.59 -23.38 -37.10
C ALA A 35 -13.65 -23.96 -35.68
N ALA A 36 -13.28 -25.23 -35.55
CA ALA A 36 -13.40 -26.02 -34.33
C ALA A 36 -12.36 -25.65 -33.26
N LEU A 37 -12.81 -25.68 -32.00
CA LEU A 37 -11.96 -25.65 -30.81
C LEU A 37 -11.05 -26.90 -30.76
N PRO A 38 -9.80 -26.80 -30.24
CA PRO A 38 -8.93 -27.96 -30.08
C PRO A 38 -9.52 -28.96 -29.08
N PRO A 39 -9.32 -30.28 -29.29
CA PRO A 39 -10.01 -31.31 -28.53
C PRO A 39 -9.51 -31.39 -27.09
N ARG A 40 -10.44 -31.39 -26.12
CA ARG A 40 -10.18 -31.80 -24.73
C ARG A 40 -9.63 -33.23 -24.75
N ARG A 41 -8.39 -33.42 -24.31
CA ARG A 41 -7.85 -34.74 -24.02
C ARG A 41 -8.50 -35.30 -22.74
N ASN A 42 -9.32 -36.31 -22.94
CA ASN A 42 -9.82 -37.38 -22.05
C ASN A 42 -10.55 -36.99 -20.74
N PRO A 43 -11.84 -37.34 -20.61
CA PRO A 43 -12.50 -37.43 -19.32
C PRO A 43 -12.22 -38.82 -18.71
N THR A 44 -11.43 -38.88 -17.63
CA THR A 44 -11.33 -40.11 -16.83
C THR A 44 -12.63 -40.29 -16.05
N PRO A 45 -13.28 -41.48 -16.09
CA PRO A 45 -14.54 -41.70 -15.39
C PRO A 45 -14.23 -42.07 -13.95
N THR A 46 -14.35 -41.13 -13.03
CA THR A 46 -14.47 -41.46 -11.62
C THR A 46 -15.79 -40.92 -11.09
N LYS A 47 -16.74 -41.85 -10.90
CA LYS A 47 -17.79 -41.71 -9.91
C LYS A 47 -17.10 -41.40 -8.58
N ILE A 48 -16.97 -40.12 -8.25
CA ILE A 48 -16.51 -39.69 -6.93
C ILE A 48 -17.77 -39.36 -6.14
N SER A 49 -18.01 -40.18 -5.12
CA SER A 49 -18.95 -39.92 -4.03
C SER A 49 -18.91 -38.44 -3.62
N LYS A 50 -20.06 -37.85 -3.26
CA LYS A 50 -20.15 -36.52 -2.64
C LYS A 50 -19.13 -36.35 -1.51
N GLN A 51 -17.91 -35.92 -1.84
CA GLN A 51 -16.90 -35.47 -0.91
C GLN A 51 -17.07 -33.96 -0.86
N ASN A 52 -17.23 -33.42 0.35
CA ASN A 52 -17.36 -31.99 0.58
C ASN A 52 -16.05 -31.32 0.16
N LEU A 53 -16.00 -30.77 -1.05
CA LEU A 53 -14.87 -29.99 -1.54
C LEU A 53 -14.65 -28.79 -0.63
N THR A 54 -13.40 -28.47 -0.33
CA THR A 54 -13.08 -27.28 0.46
C THR A 54 -13.41 -26.00 -0.33
N PRO A 55 -13.70 -24.87 0.32
CA PRO A 55 -13.94 -23.61 -0.38
C PRO A 55 -12.84 -23.23 -1.38
N LEU A 56 -11.57 -23.50 -1.02
CA LEU A 56 -10.42 -23.31 -1.90
C LEU A 56 -10.50 -24.20 -3.15
N GLN A 57 -10.81 -25.49 -2.99
CA GLN A 57 -10.93 -26.43 -4.12
C GLN A 57 -12.04 -26.00 -5.09
N ILE A 58 -13.15 -25.47 -4.57
CA ILE A 58 -14.26 -24.98 -5.41
C ILE A 58 -13.81 -23.76 -6.22
N LEU A 59 -13.15 -22.78 -5.61
CA LEU A 59 -12.63 -21.59 -6.31
C LEU A 59 -11.59 -21.97 -7.39
N LEU A 60 -10.72 -22.93 -7.09
CA LEU A 60 -9.76 -23.47 -8.07
C LEU A 60 -10.46 -24.14 -9.26
N GLN A 61 -11.54 -24.90 -9.02
CA GLN A 61 -12.34 -25.51 -10.10
C GLN A 61 -13.08 -24.46 -10.95
N MET A 62 -13.41 -23.30 -10.37
CA MET A 62 -13.97 -22.15 -11.09
C MET A 62 -12.93 -21.38 -11.92
N GLY A 63 -11.64 -21.78 -11.87
CA GLY A 63 -10.56 -21.16 -12.63
C GLY A 63 -9.91 -19.96 -11.93
N VAL A 64 -10.22 -19.71 -10.66
CA VAL A 64 -9.56 -18.65 -9.87
C VAL A 64 -8.12 -19.10 -9.54
N PRO A 65 -7.08 -18.28 -9.80
CA PRO A 65 -5.72 -18.58 -9.39
C PRO A 65 -5.61 -18.82 -7.87
N LYS A 66 -4.78 -19.78 -7.46
CA LYS A 66 -4.64 -20.21 -6.06
C LYS A 66 -4.40 -19.04 -5.09
N HIS A 67 -3.48 -18.13 -5.43
CA HIS A 67 -3.14 -17.00 -4.55
C HIS A 67 -4.34 -16.04 -4.36
N ARG A 68 -5.11 -15.75 -5.43
CA ARG A 68 -6.32 -14.92 -5.34
C ARG A 68 -7.41 -15.62 -4.52
N ALA A 69 -7.59 -16.93 -4.70
CA ALA A 69 -8.56 -17.70 -3.94
C ALA A 69 -8.23 -17.70 -2.44
N GLU A 70 -6.95 -17.93 -2.08
CA GLU A 70 -6.48 -17.88 -0.69
C GLU A 70 -6.64 -16.50 -0.08
N LYS A 71 -6.28 -15.43 -0.82
CA LYS A 71 -6.44 -14.05 -0.38
C LYS A 71 -7.90 -13.67 -0.14
N ALA A 72 -8.80 -14.04 -1.05
CA ALA A 72 -10.23 -13.78 -0.92
C ALA A 72 -10.85 -14.53 0.26
N LEU A 73 -10.44 -15.79 0.46
CA LEU A 73 -10.85 -16.58 1.61
C LEU A 73 -10.33 -15.98 2.93
N ALA A 74 -9.09 -15.52 2.98
CA ALA A 74 -8.53 -14.84 4.14
C ALA A 74 -9.22 -13.48 4.41
N ALA A 75 -9.47 -12.68 3.38
CA ALA A 75 -10.16 -11.39 3.48
C ALA A 75 -11.61 -11.51 3.97
N THR A 76 -12.27 -12.64 3.69
CA THR A 76 -13.65 -12.91 4.10
C THR A 76 -13.76 -13.80 5.35
N GLY A 77 -12.64 -14.16 5.97
CA GLY A 77 -12.60 -14.95 7.19
C GLY A 77 -13.04 -16.41 6.99
N ASN A 78 -12.85 -16.96 5.79
CA ASN A 78 -13.22 -18.31 5.39
C ASN A 78 -14.72 -18.64 5.58
N ARG A 79 -15.61 -17.64 5.42
CA ARG A 79 -17.06 -17.78 5.65
C ARG A 79 -17.84 -18.45 4.52
N GLY A 80 -17.20 -18.77 3.40
CA GLY A 80 -17.82 -19.49 2.30
C GLY A 80 -17.27 -19.08 0.93
N VAL A 81 -17.62 -19.86 -0.09
CA VAL A 81 -17.18 -19.62 -1.48
C VAL A 81 -17.86 -18.39 -2.06
N GLN A 82 -19.16 -18.18 -1.77
CA GLN A 82 -19.95 -17.08 -2.31
C GLN A 82 -19.33 -15.73 -1.92
N LEU A 83 -19.12 -15.50 -0.62
CA LEU A 83 -18.51 -14.26 -0.14
C LEU A 83 -17.11 -14.03 -0.71
N ALA A 84 -16.29 -15.08 -0.83
CA ALA A 84 -14.97 -14.96 -1.44
C ALA A 84 -15.04 -14.64 -2.95
N SER A 85 -16.01 -15.21 -3.66
CA SER A 85 -16.26 -14.89 -5.08
C SER A 85 -16.76 -13.46 -5.27
N ASP A 86 -17.68 -12.99 -4.42
CA ASP A 86 -18.20 -11.63 -4.47
C ASP A 86 -17.09 -10.62 -4.14
N TRP A 87 -16.24 -10.94 -3.16
CA TRP A 87 -15.07 -10.14 -2.83
C TRP A 87 -14.10 -10.04 -4.01
N LEU A 88 -13.82 -11.15 -4.71
CA LEU A 88 -12.98 -11.17 -5.92
C LEU A 88 -13.55 -10.32 -7.05
N LEU A 89 -14.87 -10.32 -7.23
CA LEU A 89 -15.54 -9.49 -8.24
C LEU A 89 -15.46 -8.01 -7.86
N ALA A 90 -15.66 -7.66 -6.59
CA ALA A 90 -15.56 -6.29 -6.12
C ALA A 90 -14.12 -5.74 -6.23
N HIS A 91 -13.12 -6.59 -6.00
CA HIS A 91 -11.70 -6.24 -6.06
C HIS A 91 -11.07 -6.52 -7.42
N VAL A 92 -11.84 -6.84 -8.46
CA VAL A 92 -11.29 -7.20 -9.79
C VAL A 92 -10.39 -6.11 -10.38
N ASN A 93 -10.69 -4.85 -10.05
CA ASN A 93 -9.95 -3.67 -10.46
C ASN A 93 -8.95 -3.18 -9.39
N ASP A 94 -8.83 -3.84 -8.24
CA ASP A 94 -7.86 -3.47 -7.19
C ASP A 94 -6.43 -3.69 -7.74
N PRO A 95 -5.61 -2.62 -7.87
CA PRO A 95 -4.26 -2.73 -8.42
C PRO A 95 -3.30 -3.55 -7.55
N LEU A 96 -3.69 -3.85 -6.31
CA LEU A 96 -2.93 -4.61 -5.32
C LEU A 96 -3.60 -5.96 -5.00
N LEU A 97 -4.61 -6.39 -5.78
CA LEU A 97 -5.24 -7.70 -5.62
C LEU A 97 -4.20 -8.83 -5.68
N ASP A 98 -3.23 -8.76 -6.59
CA ASP A 98 -2.17 -9.77 -6.76
C ASP A 98 -0.93 -9.53 -5.88
N ASP A 99 -0.97 -8.57 -4.96
CA ASP A 99 0.13 -8.39 -4.01
C ASP A 99 0.19 -9.55 -3.00
N ASN A 100 1.40 -10.02 -2.72
CA ASN A 100 1.69 -11.15 -1.83
C ASN A 100 2.10 -10.70 -0.42
N SER A 101 1.75 -9.47 -0.04
CA SER A 101 2.01 -8.97 1.31
C SER A 101 1.24 -9.79 2.34
N PRO A 102 1.90 -10.26 3.42
CA PRO A 102 1.22 -11.05 4.43
C PRO A 102 0.20 -10.19 5.18
N ARG A 103 -0.97 -10.77 5.43
CA ARG A 103 -2.08 -10.15 6.15
C ARG A 103 -1.74 -9.98 7.63
N GLU A 104 -2.21 -8.91 8.25
CA GLU A 104 -2.00 -8.67 9.68
C GLU A 104 -3.14 -9.26 10.49
N TYR A 105 -2.80 -10.01 11.54
CA TYR A 105 -3.72 -10.69 12.45
C TYR A 105 -3.51 -10.20 13.88
N ILE A 106 -4.58 -10.25 14.68
CA ILE A 106 -4.55 -9.85 16.07
C ILE A 106 -5.56 -10.67 16.89
N LEU A 107 -5.20 -11.01 18.13
CA LEU A 107 -6.04 -11.81 19.03
C LEU A 107 -6.46 -10.98 20.24
N TYR A 108 -7.76 -10.77 20.36
CA TYR A 108 -8.40 -10.01 21.43
C TYR A 108 -9.28 -10.90 22.31
N ALA A 109 -9.39 -10.53 23.59
CA ALA A 109 -10.50 -10.92 24.44
C ALA A 109 -11.49 -9.74 24.53
N CYS A 110 -12.74 -9.96 24.11
CA CYS A 110 -13.77 -8.95 24.06
C CYS A 110 -14.89 -9.26 25.07
N PRO A 111 -15.37 -8.29 25.85
CA PRO A 111 -16.54 -8.47 26.69
C PRO A 111 -17.81 -8.58 25.84
N THR A 112 -18.84 -9.19 26.41
CA THR A 112 -20.15 -9.42 25.80
C THR A 112 -21.26 -9.27 26.83
N GLY A 113 -22.50 -9.08 26.36
CA GLY A 113 -23.66 -8.91 27.23
C GLY A 113 -23.71 -7.51 27.88
N PRO A 114 -24.35 -7.38 29.06
CA PRO A 114 -24.63 -6.07 29.67
C PRO A 114 -23.39 -5.21 29.94
N PHE A 115 -22.25 -5.84 30.25
CA PHE A 115 -20.99 -5.12 30.46
C PHE A 115 -20.48 -4.45 29.17
N LEU A 116 -20.64 -5.11 28.01
CA LEU A 116 -20.32 -4.50 26.72
C LEU A 116 -21.23 -3.31 26.42
N GLU A 117 -22.53 -3.42 26.72
CA GLU A 117 -23.49 -2.32 26.53
C GLU A 117 -23.15 -1.11 27.40
N GLN A 118 -22.76 -1.35 28.67
CA GLN A 118 -22.31 -0.30 29.58
C GLN A 118 -21.06 0.42 29.04
N LEU A 119 -20.10 -0.35 28.55
CA LEU A 119 -18.88 0.17 27.92
C LEU A 119 -19.19 1.00 26.67
N GLN A 120 -20.03 0.49 25.77
CA GLN A 120 -20.45 1.22 24.56
C GLN A 120 -21.18 2.52 24.93
N ALA A 121 -22.06 2.50 25.93
CA ALA A 121 -22.73 3.70 26.43
C ALA A 121 -21.73 4.72 27.00
N PHE A 122 -20.68 4.26 27.71
CA PHE A 122 -19.59 5.12 28.16
C PHE A 122 -18.86 5.75 26.98
N TRP A 123 -18.46 4.96 25.98
CA TRP A 123 -17.74 5.50 24.82
C TRP A 123 -18.56 6.52 24.03
N SER A 124 -19.84 6.24 23.78
CA SER A 124 -20.75 7.19 23.14
C SER A 124 -20.86 8.50 23.93
N LYS A 125 -21.04 8.43 25.25
CA LYS A 125 -21.09 9.64 26.11
C LYS A 125 -19.75 10.38 26.13
N SER A 126 -18.64 9.64 26.20
CA SER A 126 -17.30 10.21 26.22
C SER A 126 -16.97 10.93 24.91
N PHE A 127 -17.39 10.37 23.77
CA PHE A 127 -17.27 11.00 22.46
C PHE A 127 -18.09 12.29 22.38
N SER A 128 -19.36 12.27 22.81
CA SER A 128 -20.21 13.46 22.76
C SER A 128 -19.72 14.61 23.67
N LEU A 129 -19.10 14.29 24.81
CA LEU A 129 -18.65 15.29 25.79
C LEU A 129 -17.20 15.74 25.61
N CYS A 130 -16.31 14.83 25.22
CA CYS A 130 -14.87 15.04 25.19
C CYS A 130 -14.27 14.89 23.77
N GLY A 131 -15.05 14.47 22.77
CA GLY A 131 -14.56 14.20 21.42
C GLY A 131 -13.77 12.90 21.31
N TRP A 132 -13.10 12.74 20.17
CA TRP A 132 -12.41 11.51 19.83
C TRP A 132 -11.10 11.32 20.59
N ASN A 133 -11.05 10.35 21.50
CA ASN A 133 -9.80 9.82 22.09
C ASN A 133 -9.34 8.50 21.43
N GLY A 134 -8.12 8.05 21.71
CA GLY A 134 -7.52 6.89 21.06
C GLY A 134 -8.23 5.55 21.28
N ALA A 135 -9.08 5.44 22.31
CA ALA A 135 -9.80 4.20 22.62
C ALA A 135 -10.98 3.97 21.67
N HIS A 136 -11.55 5.02 21.08
CA HIS A 136 -12.62 4.90 20.07
C HIS A 136 -12.19 4.24 18.77
N ASN A 137 -10.89 4.11 18.51
CA ASN A 137 -10.39 3.41 17.32
C ASN A 137 -10.66 1.90 17.37
N PHE A 138 -11.02 1.34 18.52
CA PHE A 138 -11.17 -0.11 18.70
C PHE A 138 -12.43 -0.44 19.49
N THR A 139 -13.02 -1.60 19.18
CA THR A 139 -14.02 -2.23 20.05
C THR A 139 -13.46 -2.49 21.44
N PRO A 140 -14.28 -2.53 22.51
CA PRO A 140 -13.77 -2.81 23.86
C PRO A 140 -13.06 -4.16 23.90
N HIS A 141 -11.80 -4.18 24.33
CA HIS A 141 -10.97 -5.39 24.24
C HIS A 141 -9.81 -5.39 25.23
N ILE A 142 -9.27 -6.58 25.46
CA ILE A 142 -7.95 -6.84 26.05
C ILE A 142 -7.08 -7.47 24.95
N THR A 143 -5.90 -6.90 24.72
CA THR A 143 -4.96 -7.44 23.73
C THR A 143 -4.21 -8.64 24.30
N LEU A 144 -4.35 -9.82 23.67
CA LEU A 144 -3.64 -11.04 24.08
C LEU A 144 -2.41 -11.32 23.22
N VAL A 145 -2.53 -11.09 21.91
CA VAL A 145 -1.42 -11.16 20.94
C VAL A 145 -1.53 -9.92 20.09
N SER A 146 -0.45 -9.13 20.03
CA SER A 146 -0.37 -7.91 19.22
C SER A 146 -0.37 -8.24 17.72
N PHE A 147 -0.45 -7.21 16.86
CA PHE A 147 -0.43 -7.42 15.41
C PHE A 147 0.77 -8.26 14.96
N PHE A 148 0.49 -9.34 14.22
CA PHE A 148 1.49 -10.20 13.60
C PHE A 148 1.13 -10.48 12.15
N LYS A 149 2.13 -10.76 11.31
CA LYS A 149 1.95 -10.93 9.86
C LYS A 149 1.95 -12.39 9.48
N ALA A 150 0.90 -12.88 8.81
CA ALA A 150 0.79 -14.25 8.34
C ALA A 150 0.39 -14.31 6.84
N PRO A 151 0.90 -15.29 6.07
CA PRO A 151 0.40 -15.57 4.73
C PRO A 151 -1.09 -15.90 4.69
N ASP A 152 -1.78 -15.54 3.59
CA ASP A 152 -3.23 -15.76 3.44
C ASP A 152 -3.63 -17.26 3.49
N GLN A 153 -2.76 -18.14 3.01
CA GLN A 153 -2.93 -19.60 3.07
C GLN A 153 -3.06 -20.13 4.51
N ASP A 154 -2.43 -19.47 5.49
CA ASP A 154 -2.39 -19.93 6.88
C ASP A 154 -3.62 -19.45 7.67
N SER A 155 -4.48 -18.61 7.07
CA SER A 155 -5.66 -18.00 7.70
C SER A 155 -6.59 -19.01 8.39
N THR A 156 -6.91 -20.10 7.69
CA THR A 156 -7.76 -21.18 8.24
C THR A 156 -7.07 -21.87 9.41
N HIS A 157 -5.76 -22.11 9.27
CA HIS A 157 -4.96 -22.77 10.29
C HIS A 157 -4.88 -21.93 11.58
N LEU A 158 -4.69 -20.61 11.47
CA LEU A 158 -4.69 -19.68 12.61
C LEU A 158 -6.02 -19.74 13.39
N ALA A 159 -7.15 -19.82 12.69
CA ALA A 159 -8.48 -19.94 13.30
C ALA A 159 -8.71 -21.31 13.97
N LEU A 160 -8.22 -22.40 13.36
CA LEU A 160 -8.30 -23.75 13.91
C LEU A 160 -7.39 -23.96 15.11
N SER A 161 -6.19 -23.35 15.10
CA SER A 161 -5.27 -23.37 16.24
C SER A 161 -5.91 -22.77 17.48
N LEU A 162 -6.61 -21.64 17.34
CA LEU A 162 -7.33 -21.01 18.45
C LEU A 162 -8.41 -21.94 19.01
N LYS A 163 -9.14 -22.63 18.14
CA LYS A 163 -10.13 -23.63 18.55
C LYS A 163 -9.48 -24.78 19.32
N THR A 164 -8.39 -25.32 18.79
CA THR A 164 -7.66 -26.44 19.40
C THR A 164 -7.13 -26.08 20.79
N VAL A 165 -6.62 -24.86 20.96
CA VAL A 165 -6.14 -24.35 22.26
C VAL A 165 -7.28 -24.29 23.27
N MET A 166 -8.46 -23.85 22.85
CA MET A 166 -9.64 -23.75 23.72
C MET A 166 -10.29 -25.12 24.01
N ASP A 167 -10.19 -26.08 23.08
CA ASP A 167 -10.74 -27.43 23.25
C ASP A 167 -9.84 -28.30 24.17
N ARG A 168 -8.57 -27.94 24.37
CA ARG A 168 -7.67 -28.63 25.33
C ARG A 168 -8.13 -28.36 26.76
N GLN A 169 -8.26 -29.44 27.55
CA GLN A 169 -8.90 -29.45 28.89
C GLN A 169 -8.49 -28.26 29.77
N GLY A 170 -9.47 -27.39 30.10
CA GLY A 170 -9.34 -26.34 31.13
C GLY A 170 -9.43 -24.88 30.67
N ALA A 171 -9.73 -24.59 29.40
CA ALA A 171 -9.75 -23.23 28.85
C ALA A 171 -11.13 -22.52 28.92
N VAL A 172 -12.06 -22.99 29.75
CA VAL A 172 -13.29 -22.25 30.06
C VAL A 172 -13.26 -21.82 31.52
N LEU A 173 -13.38 -20.52 31.74
CA LEU A 173 -13.46 -19.91 33.07
C LEU A 173 -14.91 -19.97 33.55
N ASN A 174 -15.14 -20.45 34.77
CA ASN A 174 -16.49 -20.59 35.34
C ASN A 174 -16.97 -19.33 36.10
N GLU A 175 -16.22 -18.24 36.03
CA GLU A 175 -16.50 -16.97 36.68
C GLU A 175 -16.23 -15.79 35.73
N SER A 176 -16.66 -14.59 36.09
CA SER A 176 -16.35 -13.36 35.36
C SER A 176 -14.90 -12.93 35.63
N LEU A 177 -14.24 -12.35 34.63
CA LEU A 177 -12.92 -11.76 34.82
C LEU A 177 -13.01 -10.60 35.83
N LYS A 178 -12.30 -10.70 36.95
CA LYS A 178 -12.19 -9.60 37.93
C LYS A 178 -11.28 -8.50 37.37
N LEU A 179 -11.84 -7.29 37.35
CA LEU A 179 -11.24 -6.09 36.80
C LEU A 179 -11.02 -5.05 37.91
N GLU A 180 -9.89 -4.34 37.86
CA GLU A 180 -9.55 -3.26 38.77
C GLU A 180 -9.46 -1.93 38.01
N SER A 181 -10.16 -0.91 38.50
CA SER A 181 -10.13 0.42 37.89
C SER A 181 -8.79 1.11 38.15
N TYR A 182 -8.19 1.61 37.07
CA TYR A 182 -6.99 2.43 37.14
C TYR A 182 -7.17 3.70 36.32
N THR A 183 -6.84 4.83 36.93
CA THR A 183 -6.96 6.13 36.31
C THR A 183 -5.70 6.94 36.56
N SER A 184 -5.19 7.56 35.49
CA SER A 184 -4.03 8.42 35.49
C SER A 184 -4.26 9.54 34.48
N PRO A 185 -3.52 10.68 34.56
CA PRO A 185 -3.74 11.82 33.67
C PRO A 185 -3.73 11.50 32.17
N ASN A 186 -2.99 10.48 31.75
CA ASN A 186 -2.80 10.12 30.34
C ASN A 186 -3.49 8.80 29.93
N PHE A 187 -4.08 8.06 30.88
CA PHE A 187 -4.63 6.74 30.64
C PHE A 187 -5.69 6.38 31.68
N MET A 188 -6.83 5.85 31.21
CA MET A 188 -7.89 5.28 32.03
C MET A 188 -8.24 3.90 31.49
N GLY A 189 -8.39 2.92 32.37
CA GLY A 189 -8.71 1.56 31.97
C GLY A 189 -8.98 0.63 33.13
N PHE A 190 -9.34 -0.60 32.79
CA PHE A 190 -9.51 -1.70 33.74
C PHE A 190 -8.36 -2.69 33.61
N PHE A 191 -7.63 -2.93 34.69
CA PHE A 191 -6.60 -3.97 34.74
C PHE A 191 -7.23 -5.30 35.14
N VAL A 192 -6.74 -6.38 34.53
CA VAL A 192 -7.12 -7.73 34.92
C VAL A 192 -6.32 -8.10 36.17
N THR A 193 -7.00 -8.58 37.21
CA THR A 193 -6.35 -9.13 38.42
C THR A 193 -5.34 -10.23 38.07
N GLU A 194 -4.28 -10.39 38.88
CA GLU A 194 -3.17 -11.31 38.58
C GLU A 194 -3.64 -12.76 38.30
N GLU A 195 -4.60 -13.26 39.10
CA GLU A 195 -5.19 -14.60 38.95
C GLU A 195 -5.73 -14.85 37.53
N HIS A 196 -6.55 -13.93 37.02
CA HIS A 196 -7.16 -14.05 35.70
C HIS A 196 -6.22 -13.61 34.58
N ALA A 197 -5.28 -12.70 34.86
CA ALA A 197 -4.27 -12.28 33.90
C ALA A 197 -3.36 -13.47 33.52
N ASP A 198 -2.93 -14.27 34.50
CA ASP A 198 -2.13 -15.46 34.24
C ASP A 198 -2.89 -16.52 33.45
N TYR A 199 -4.19 -16.66 33.69
CA TYR A 199 -5.04 -17.51 32.88
C TYR A 199 -5.07 -17.09 31.40
N LEU A 200 -5.32 -15.80 31.11
CA LEU A 200 -5.32 -15.28 29.74
C LEU A 200 -3.93 -15.34 29.08
N LYS A 201 -2.86 -15.08 29.82
CA LYS A 201 -1.48 -15.22 29.35
C LYS A 201 -1.17 -16.66 28.95
N ARG A 202 -1.62 -17.66 29.73
CA ARG A 202 -1.45 -19.09 29.36
C ARG A 202 -2.14 -19.42 28.04
N ILE A 203 -3.35 -18.92 27.81
CA ILE A 203 -4.06 -19.08 26.53
C ILE A 203 -3.24 -18.45 25.39
N ALA A 204 -2.77 -17.21 25.57
CA ALA A 204 -1.97 -16.51 24.57
C ALA A 204 -0.65 -17.25 24.24
N MET A 205 0.09 -17.69 25.26
CA MET A 205 1.32 -18.46 25.11
C MET A 205 1.08 -19.79 24.41
N GLN A 206 0.02 -20.50 24.77
CA GLN A 206 -0.33 -21.78 24.16
C GLN A 206 -0.76 -21.60 22.70
N TYR A 207 -1.47 -20.52 22.38
CA TYR A 207 -1.81 -20.16 21.00
C TYR A 207 -0.56 -19.86 20.17
N VAL A 208 0.34 -19.01 20.67
CA VAL A 208 1.61 -18.70 20.00
C VAL A 208 2.44 -19.97 19.76
N LYS A 209 2.50 -20.87 20.76
CA LYS A 209 3.20 -22.15 20.65
C LYS A 209 2.57 -23.07 19.59
N GLU A 210 1.25 -23.18 19.57
CA GLU A 210 0.53 -24.03 18.59
C GLU A 210 0.74 -23.53 17.16
N VAL A 211 0.58 -22.21 16.95
CA VAL A 211 0.79 -21.58 15.65
C VAL A 211 2.25 -21.75 15.20
N SER A 212 3.21 -21.51 16.08
CA SER A 212 4.64 -21.66 15.76
C SER A 212 4.99 -23.11 15.37
N ASN A 213 4.48 -24.09 16.11
CA ASN A 213 4.77 -25.51 15.85
C ASN A 213 4.18 -25.99 14.53
N ALA A 214 2.95 -25.58 14.20
CA ALA A 214 2.30 -26.01 12.97
C ALA A 214 2.99 -25.47 11.71
N ILE A 215 3.44 -24.22 11.74
CA ILE A 215 4.17 -23.61 10.62
C ILE A 215 5.54 -24.26 10.41
N ILE A 216 6.20 -24.67 11.50
CA ILE A 216 7.46 -25.44 11.44
C ILE A 216 7.21 -26.85 10.90
N SER A 217 6.12 -27.51 11.28
CA SER A 217 5.76 -28.86 10.83
C SER A 217 5.43 -28.91 9.33
N ASP A 218 4.69 -27.94 8.80
CA ASP A 218 4.41 -27.82 7.35
C ASP A 218 5.68 -27.67 6.51
N THR A 219 6.74 -27.12 7.10
CA THR A 219 8.04 -27.03 6.44
C THR A 219 8.72 -28.40 6.36
N TYR A 220 8.58 -29.25 7.39
CA TYR A 220 9.19 -30.58 7.47
C TYR A 220 8.52 -31.64 6.57
N GLU A 221 7.19 -31.62 6.42
CA GLU A 221 6.50 -32.57 5.53
C GLU A 221 6.87 -32.36 4.04
N GLN A 222 7.20 -31.13 3.63
CA GLN A 222 7.77 -30.85 2.30
C GLN A 222 9.17 -31.46 2.11
N PHE A 223 9.97 -31.59 3.19
CA PHE A 223 11.29 -32.21 3.14
C PHE A 223 11.23 -33.75 3.11
N ASP A 224 10.27 -34.38 3.78
CA ASP A 224 10.10 -35.85 3.74
C ASP A 224 9.62 -36.34 2.37
N ALA A 225 8.77 -35.57 1.67
CA ALA A 225 8.38 -35.88 0.30
C ALA A 225 9.58 -35.84 -0.68
N LEU A 226 10.51 -34.89 -0.49
CA LEU A 226 11.75 -34.79 -1.28
C LEU A 226 12.76 -35.89 -0.91
N THR A 227 12.83 -36.28 0.36
CA THR A 227 13.69 -37.36 0.86
C THR A 227 13.23 -38.73 0.37
N ALA A 228 11.93 -38.95 0.24
CA ALA A 228 11.34 -40.15 -0.37
C ALA A 228 11.58 -40.24 -1.89
N CYS A 229 11.73 -39.11 -2.59
CA CYS A 229 11.97 -39.08 -4.03
C CYS A 229 13.45 -39.17 -4.44
N PHE A 230 14.38 -38.83 -3.54
CA PHE A 230 15.82 -38.80 -3.83
C PHE A 230 16.68 -39.39 -2.68
N PRO A 231 16.73 -40.73 -2.54
CA PRO A 231 17.38 -41.39 -1.41
C PRO A 231 18.92 -41.20 -1.35
N TRP A 232 19.56 -40.88 -2.48
CA TRP A 232 21.03 -40.80 -2.60
C TRP A 232 21.66 -39.48 -2.17
N CYS A 233 20.87 -38.47 -1.81
CA CYS A 233 21.40 -37.15 -1.38
C CYS A 233 21.65 -37.04 0.14
N THR A 234 21.65 -38.14 0.90
CA THR A 234 21.77 -38.08 2.36
C THR A 234 23.15 -38.53 2.85
N THR A 235 24.13 -37.64 2.81
CA THR A 235 25.29 -37.73 3.73
C THR A 235 25.84 -36.35 4.04
N THR A 236 25.44 -35.82 5.21
CA THR A 236 26.27 -35.18 6.25
C THR A 236 25.44 -34.11 6.95
N THR A 237 25.09 -34.43 8.18
CA THR A 237 24.44 -33.58 9.17
C THR A 237 25.34 -32.41 9.58
N ALA A 238 24.98 -31.21 9.14
CA ALA A 238 25.17 -29.99 9.90
C ALA A 238 23.84 -29.22 9.83
N ARG A 239 23.39 -28.71 10.97
CA ARG A 239 22.16 -27.93 11.13
C ARG A 239 22.24 -26.66 10.29
N CYS A 240 21.85 -26.74 9.03
CA CYS A 240 21.57 -25.60 8.18
C CYS A 240 20.06 -25.48 8.11
N ILE A 241 19.48 -24.67 9.00
CA ILE A 241 18.16 -24.10 8.75
C ILE A 241 18.32 -23.27 7.46
N PRO A 242 17.62 -23.59 6.35
CA PRO A 242 17.70 -22.78 5.14
C PRO A 242 17.26 -21.35 5.46
N ARG A 243 17.90 -20.33 4.86
CA ARG A 243 17.54 -18.90 4.94
C ARG A 243 16.21 -18.59 4.24
N GLY A 244 15.17 -19.34 4.59
CA GLY A 244 13.80 -19.27 4.09
C GLY A 244 12.81 -19.95 5.04
N SER A 245 13.16 -20.14 6.31
CA SER A 245 12.21 -20.59 7.33
C SER A 245 11.02 -19.63 7.36
N ARG A 246 9.81 -20.15 7.13
CA ARG A 246 8.54 -19.46 7.34
C ARG A 246 8.39 -19.15 8.84
N SER A 247 9.08 -18.14 9.34
CA SER A 247 8.95 -17.72 10.73
C SER A 247 7.96 -16.58 10.79
N ILE A 248 6.74 -16.86 11.25
CA ILE A 248 5.87 -15.79 11.72
C ILE A 248 6.41 -15.32 13.07
N SER A 249 6.68 -14.03 13.19
CA SER A 249 7.04 -13.41 14.47
C SER A 249 5.75 -13.15 15.25
N LEU A 250 5.37 -14.06 16.16
CA LEU A 250 4.28 -13.85 17.12
C LEU A 250 4.87 -13.72 18.52
N GLU A 251 4.47 -12.66 19.24
CA GLU A 251 4.81 -12.49 20.65
C GLU A 251 3.53 -12.40 21.49
N PRO A 252 3.37 -13.23 22.54
CA PRO A 252 2.25 -13.09 23.45
C PRO A 252 2.41 -11.81 24.26
N HIS A 253 1.29 -11.12 24.53
CA HIS A 253 1.32 -9.93 25.37
C HIS A 253 1.44 -10.32 26.85
N VAL A 254 2.65 -10.25 27.38
CA VAL A 254 2.97 -10.69 28.76
C VAL A 254 2.98 -9.56 29.80
N LYS A 255 2.81 -8.30 29.36
CA LYS A 255 2.67 -7.12 30.24
C LYS A 255 1.33 -7.17 31.00
N SER A 256 1.07 -6.17 31.84
CA SER A 256 -0.19 -6.04 32.57
C SER A 256 -1.38 -5.95 31.59
N LEU A 257 -2.20 -7.01 31.57
CA LEU A 257 -3.39 -7.08 30.70
C LEU A 257 -4.43 -6.07 31.18
N HIS A 258 -4.93 -5.27 30.25
CA HIS A 258 -5.88 -4.22 30.55
C HIS A 258 -6.86 -4.01 29.40
N LEU A 259 -8.05 -3.54 29.75
CA LEU A 259 -9.02 -2.95 28.84
C LEU A 259 -8.90 -1.43 28.94
N THR A 260 -8.51 -0.81 27.84
CA THR A 260 -8.36 0.65 27.77
C THR A 260 -9.72 1.30 27.60
N LEU A 261 -10.04 2.31 28.41
CA LEU A 261 -11.27 3.11 28.31
C LEU A 261 -11.02 4.45 27.60
N ALA A 262 -9.90 5.11 27.93
CA ALA A 262 -9.50 6.37 27.31
C ALA A 262 -7.99 6.55 27.41
N TYR A 263 -7.37 7.04 26.34
CA TYR A 263 -5.97 7.48 26.29
C TYR A 263 -5.79 8.50 25.16
N GLN A 264 -4.67 9.22 25.15
CA GLN A 264 -4.40 10.30 24.17
C GLN A 264 -5.52 11.38 24.15
N PHE A 265 -6.01 11.80 25.31
CA PHE A 265 -6.95 12.91 25.44
C PHE A 265 -6.29 14.13 26.10
N PRO A 266 -6.73 15.37 25.80
CA PRO A 266 -6.24 16.57 26.47
C PRO A 266 -6.48 16.57 27.98
N ASN A 267 -5.53 17.07 28.78
CA ASN A 267 -5.62 17.13 30.24
C ASN A 267 -6.88 17.88 30.76
N ALA A 268 -7.41 18.83 29.99
CA ALA A 268 -8.65 19.56 30.32
C ALA A 268 -9.89 18.64 30.43
N GLN A 269 -9.87 17.50 29.74
CA GLN A 269 -10.98 16.54 29.70
C GLN A 269 -10.90 15.50 30.82
N TYR A 270 -9.77 15.45 31.55
CA TYR A 270 -9.51 14.42 32.56
C TYR A 270 -10.64 14.31 33.60
N GLN A 271 -11.11 15.43 34.16
CA GLN A 271 -12.15 15.41 35.21
C GLN A 271 -13.49 14.89 34.69
N HIS A 272 -13.85 15.23 33.45
CA HIS A 272 -15.09 14.76 32.81
C HIS A 272 -15.03 13.25 32.54
N LEU A 273 -13.90 12.78 31.97
CA LEU A 273 -13.69 11.36 31.70
C LEU A 273 -13.64 10.55 33.00
N LYS A 274 -12.96 11.06 34.03
CA LYS A 274 -12.89 10.41 35.36
C LYS A 274 -14.27 10.24 35.97
N ALA A 275 -15.11 11.27 35.92
CA ALA A 275 -16.49 11.22 36.42
C ALA A 275 -17.37 10.20 35.67
N LEU A 276 -17.11 9.97 34.37
CA LEU A 276 -17.79 8.93 33.59
C LEU A 276 -17.27 7.52 33.93
N VAL A 277 -15.96 7.37 34.13
CA VAL A 277 -15.36 6.09 34.54
C VAL A 277 -15.85 5.67 35.92
N ASP A 278 -16.04 6.61 36.85
CA ASP A 278 -16.55 6.35 38.20
C ASP A 278 -18.01 5.85 38.22
N GLN A 279 -18.74 6.02 37.12
CA GLN A 279 -20.11 5.48 36.95
C GLN A 279 -20.12 4.05 36.39
N LEU A 280 -18.97 3.51 35.97
CA LEU A 280 -18.87 2.17 35.44
C LEU A 280 -18.82 1.14 36.57
N ASP A 281 -19.59 0.07 36.41
CA ASP A 281 -19.58 -1.05 37.35
C ASP A 281 -18.74 -2.19 36.79
N CYS A 282 -17.49 -2.24 37.26
CA CYS A 282 -16.53 -3.28 36.89
C CYS A 282 -16.76 -4.65 37.58
N ALA A 283 -17.67 -4.72 38.56
CA ALA A 283 -18.03 -5.96 39.25
C ALA A 283 -19.24 -6.67 38.62
N MET A 284 -19.85 -6.08 37.60
CA MET A 284 -20.94 -6.70 36.84
C MET A 284 -20.51 -8.05 36.25
N PRO A 285 -21.35 -9.10 36.34
CA PRO A 285 -21.11 -10.37 35.66
C PRO A 285 -20.91 -10.13 34.17
N SER A 286 -19.73 -10.46 33.66
CA SER A 286 -19.35 -10.24 32.28
C SER A 286 -18.95 -11.54 31.59
N ASN A 287 -19.53 -11.76 30.42
CA ASN A 287 -19.12 -12.83 29.53
C ASN A 287 -18.05 -12.31 28.56
N TRP A 288 -17.11 -13.17 28.18
CA TRP A 288 -15.96 -12.80 27.36
C TRP A 288 -15.79 -13.79 26.21
N GLU A 289 -15.33 -13.28 25.08
CA GLU A 289 -15.04 -14.07 23.89
C GLU A 289 -13.64 -13.74 23.36
N LEU A 290 -12.88 -14.77 22.98
CA LEU A 290 -11.70 -14.62 22.15
C LEU A 290 -12.11 -14.37 20.71
N ARG A 291 -11.52 -13.35 20.09
CA ARG A 291 -11.78 -12.96 18.71
C ARG A 291 -10.47 -12.79 17.95
N LEU A 292 -10.31 -13.58 16.90
CA LEU A 292 -9.20 -13.46 15.94
C LEU A 292 -9.63 -12.55 14.80
N TYR A 293 -9.03 -11.38 14.73
CA TYR A 293 -9.26 -10.42 13.66
C TYR A 293 -8.10 -10.40 12.68
N SER A 294 -8.38 -9.91 11.48
CA SER A 294 -7.35 -9.55 10.52
C SER A 294 -7.69 -8.26 9.80
N ARG A 295 -6.67 -7.56 9.32
CA ARG A 295 -6.81 -6.38 8.48
C ARG A 295 -5.80 -6.41 7.34
N ASP A 296 -6.09 -5.66 6.29
CA ASP A 296 -5.17 -5.48 5.19
C ASP A 296 -3.98 -4.58 5.62
N PRO A 297 -2.72 -4.98 5.38
CA PRO A 297 -1.54 -4.23 5.82
C PRO A 297 -1.42 -2.84 5.18
N ARG A 298 -2.07 -2.60 4.02
CA ARG A 298 -2.11 -1.28 3.34
C ARG A 298 -2.76 -0.18 4.19
N LEU A 299 -3.48 -0.59 5.23
CA LEU A 299 -4.36 0.26 6.02
C LEU A 299 -3.69 0.77 7.30
N ASN A 300 -2.45 0.34 7.58
CA ASN A 300 -1.76 0.73 8.79
C ASN A 300 -1.53 2.25 8.81
N GLY A 301 -2.05 2.93 9.85
CA GLY A 301 -1.94 4.38 10.01
C GLY A 301 -3.01 5.22 9.31
N LYS A 302 -4.00 4.60 8.63
CA LYS A 302 -5.15 5.31 8.03
C LYS A 302 -6.36 5.30 8.97
N GLN A 303 -7.12 6.40 8.98
CA GLN A 303 -8.39 6.49 9.71
C GLN A 303 -9.52 5.82 8.92
N VAL A 304 -10.41 5.13 9.62
CA VAL A 304 -11.59 4.51 8.99
C VAL A 304 -12.77 5.46 9.07
N HIS A 305 -13.43 5.67 7.93
CA HIS A 305 -14.64 6.47 7.81
C HIS A 305 -15.77 5.61 7.24
N LYS A 306 -16.97 5.78 7.76
CA LYS A 306 -18.18 5.15 7.25
C LYS A 306 -18.89 6.11 6.31
N VAL A 307 -19.32 5.62 5.16
CA VAL A 307 -20.09 6.40 4.19
C VAL A 307 -21.51 6.58 4.72
N ILE A 308 -21.92 7.83 4.95
CA ILE A 308 -23.26 8.20 5.39
C ILE A 308 -24.15 8.52 4.17
N HIS A 309 -23.57 9.14 3.15
CA HIS A 309 -24.28 9.54 1.94
C HIS A 309 -23.66 8.88 0.71
N PRO A 310 -24.46 8.25 -0.17
CA PRO A 310 -23.94 7.68 -1.41
C PRO A 310 -23.52 8.80 -2.36
N TYR A 311 -22.52 8.53 -3.19
CA TYR A 311 -21.97 9.47 -4.16
C TYR A 311 -21.56 8.74 -5.43
N SER A 312 -21.95 9.28 -6.59
CA SER A 312 -21.59 8.75 -7.90
C SER A 312 -20.51 9.64 -8.51
N PRO A 313 -19.36 9.08 -8.94
CA PRO A 313 -18.27 9.83 -9.55
C PRO A 313 -18.75 10.61 -10.77
N THR A 314 -18.46 11.89 -10.79
CA THR A 314 -18.55 12.78 -11.96
C THR A 314 -17.27 12.78 -12.77
N GLU A 315 -16.11 12.71 -12.11
CA GLU A 315 -14.78 12.69 -12.72
C GLU A 315 -14.11 11.32 -12.55
N CYS A 316 -13.07 11.05 -13.35
CA CYS A 316 -12.43 9.73 -13.41
C CYS A 316 -11.52 9.38 -12.21
N ASP A 317 -11.15 10.38 -11.41
CA ASP A 317 -10.35 10.28 -10.19
C ASP A 317 -11.20 10.25 -8.91
N GLU A 318 -12.52 10.37 -9.03
CA GLU A 318 -13.46 10.32 -7.91
C GLU A 318 -13.89 8.89 -7.57
N LEU A 319 -14.13 8.64 -6.29
CA LEU A 319 -14.46 7.34 -5.75
C LEU A 319 -15.98 7.16 -5.61
N GLU A 320 -16.51 6.05 -6.11
CA GLU A 320 -17.92 5.68 -5.89
C GLU A 320 -18.15 5.38 -4.41
N LEU A 321 -19.10 6.09 -3.79
CA LEU A 321 -19.48 5.90 -2.40
C LEU A 321 -20.85 5.24 -2.30
N ARG A 322 -20.94 4.18 -1.49
CA ARG A 322 -22.19 3.50 -1.17
C ARG A 322 -22.49 3.63 0.31
N ALA A 323 -23.71 4.02 0.64
CA ALA A 323 -24.12 4.22 2.02
C ALA A 323 -23.92 2.95 2.85
N GLY A 324 -23.24 3.09 3.99
CA GLY A 324 -22.92 1.98 4.89
C GLY A 324 -21.54 1.34 4.68
N ASP A 325 -20.86 1.63 3.57
CA ASP A 325 -19.51 1.11 3.30
C ASP A 325 -18.43 1.85 4.11
N TYR A 326 -17.22 1.28 4.13
CA TYR A 326 -16.07 1.84 4.82
C TYR A 326 -15.02 2.37 3.85
N LEU A 327 -14.33 3.42 4.26
CA LEU A 327 -13.25 4.09 3.55
C LEU A 327 -12.05 4.26 4.46
N TYR A 328 -10.87 4.23 3.87
CA TYR A 328 -9.61 4.47 4.56
C TYR A 328 -9.00 5.79 4.10
N ILE A 329 -8.92 6.75 5.01
CA ILE A 329 -8.47 8.12 4.72
C ILE A 329 -7.20 8.39 5.52
N GLY A 330 -6.18 8.96 4.88
CA GLY A 330 -4.94 9.32 5.58
C GLY A 330 -5.16 10.50 6.53
N SER A 331 -4.55 10.47 7.72
CA SER A 331 -4.65 11.60 8.66
C SER A 331 -4.10 12.91 8.09
N GLU A 332 -3.10 12.82 7.20
CA GLU A 332 -2.54 13.96 6.48
C GLU A 332 -3.54 14.55 5.47
N ALA A 333 -4.29 13.69 4.76
CA ALA A 333 -5.28 14.12 3.76
C ALA A 333 -6.43 14.93 4.37
N LEU A 334 -6.88 14.56 5.59
CA LEU A 334 -7.89 15.31 6.34
C LEU A 334 -7.40 16.69 6.79
N GLY A 335 -6.10 16.82 7.08
CA GLY A 335 -5.50 18.10 7.51
C GLY A 335 -5.19 19.05 6.36
N SER A 336 -5.00 18.53 5.14
CA SER A 336 -4.61 19.30 3.96
C SER A 336 -5.77 19.75 3.07
N SER A 337 -6.98 19.24 3.29
CA SER A 337 -8.14 19.57 2.45
C SER A 337 -8.70 20.96 2.80
N MET A 338 -8.67 21.87 1.82
CA MET A 338 -9.27 23.21 1.96
C MET A 338 -10.70 23.29 1.41
N ASP A 339 -11.08 22.34 0.54
CA ASP A 339 -12.35 22.29 -0.19
C ASP A 339 -13.28 21.15 0.27
N GLY A 340 -12.84 20.34 1.23
CA GLY A 340 -13.61 19.22 1.79
C GLY A 340 -13.54 17.94 0.96
N TRP A 341 -12.69 17.88 -0.07
CA TRP A 341 -12.37 16.66 -0.82
C TRP A 341 -11.08 16.03 -0.31
N VAL A 342 -11.11 14.72 -0.09
CA VAL A 342 -10.00 13.96 0.48
C VAL A 342 -9.75 12.70 -0.32
N GLU A 343 -8.49 12.31 -0.43
CA GLU A 343 -8.11 11.04 -1.05
C GLU A 343 -8.32 9.89 -0.04
N GLY A 344 -9.02 8.85 -0.48
CA GLY A 344 -9.27 7.67 0.34
C GLY A 344 -9.27 6.37 -0.48
N VAL A 345 -9.27 5.24 0.24
CA VAL A 345 -9.34 3.90 -0.35
C VAL A 345 -10.65 3.24 0.04
N SER A 346 -11.40 2.73 -0.92
CA SER A 346 -12.62 1.96 -0.67
C SER A 346 -12.29 0.61 -0.07
N TRP A 347 -12.92 0.27 1.06
CA TRP A 347 -12.84 -1.07 1.64
C TRP A 347 -13.51 -2.13 0.76
N LEU A 348 -14.57 -1.76 0.04
CA LEU A 348 -15.35 -2.71 -0.77
C LEU A 348 -14.62 -3.10 -2.06
N THR A 349 -13.91 -2.16 -2.70
CA THR A 349 -13.30 -2.37 -4.02
C THR A 349 -11.78 -2.32 -4.02
N GLY A 350 -11.14 -1.82 -2.95
CA GLY A 350 -9.69 -1.62 -2.87
C GLY A 350 -9.16 -0.48 -3.75
N LEU A 351 -10.05 0.26 -4.44
CA LEU A 351 -9.70 1.40 -5.29
C LEU A 351 -9.41 2.64 -4.44
N SER A 352 -8.48 3.47 -4.92
CA SER A 352 -8.17 4.79 -4.35
C SER A 352 -8.75 5.89 -5.23
N GLY A 353 -9.24 6.96 -4.63
CA GLY A 353 -9.79 8.11 -5.35
C GLY A 353 -10.19 9.25 -4.41
N LEU A 354 -10.60 10.37 -5.00
CA LEU A 354 -11.12 11.53 -4.29
C LEU A 354 -12.56 11.30 -3.84
N LEU A 355 -12.89 11.77 -2.65
CA LEU A 355 -14.23 11.71 -2.10
C LEU A 355 -14.53 12.92 -1.22
N PRO A 356 -15.80 13.36 -1.14
CA PRO A 356 -16.18 14.44 -0.24
C PRO A 356 -16.19 13.94 1.21
N GLU A 357 -15.36 14.52 2.08
CA GLU A 357 -15.25 14.16 3.50
C GLU A 357 -16.62 14.27 4.20
N SER A 358 -17.40 15.31 3.85
CA SER A 358 -18.74 15.58 4.40
C SER A 358 -19.77 14.46 4.20
N TYR A 359 -19.50 13.50 3.31
CA TYR A 359 -20.37 12.35 3.05
C TYR A 359 -20.00 11.15 3.93
N THR A 360 -19.01 11.33 4.80
CA THR A 360 -18.42 10.28 5.61
C THR A 360 -18.34 10.70 7.07
N GLU A 361 -18.32 9.72 7.97
CA GLU A 361 -18.17 9.92 9.40
C GLU A 361 -17.06 9.02 9.94
N ARG A 362 -16.15 9.56 10.75
CA ARG A 362 -15.08 8.79 11.36
C ARG A 362 -15.66 7.68 12.25
N THR A 363 -15.14 6.47 12.09
CA THR A 363 -15.59 5.28 12.83
C THR A 363 -14.40 4.48 13.36
N ALA A 364 -14.67 3.46 14.17
CA ALA A 364 -13.63 2.63 14.77
C ALA A 364 -12.89 1.85 13.68
N GLU A 365 -11.56 1.73 13.79
CA GLU A 365 -10.77 0.94 12.85
C GLU A 365 -11.21 -0.52 12.84
N SER A 366 -11.56 -1.04 14.02
CA SER A 366 -12.00 -2.42 14.19
C SER A 366 -13.28 -2.78 13.45
N ASP A 367 -14.09 -1.80 13.04
CA ASP A 367 -15.34 -2.04 12.34
C ASP A 367 -15.11 -2.53 10.90
N ALA A 368 -13.96 -2.18 10.31
CA ALA A 368 -13.57 -2.63 8.98
C ALA A 368 -12.69 -3.91 9.00
N TRP A 369 -12.47 -4.52 10.17
CA TRP A 369 -11.64 -5.73 10.29
C TRP A 369 -12.42 -7.01 10.03
N THR A 370 -11.74 -7.98 9.42
CA THR A 370 -12.32 -9.31 9.18
C THR A 370 -12.20 -10.16 10.43
N LEU A 371 -13.34 -10.61 10.98
CA LEU A 371 -13.38 -11.61 12.05
C LEU A 371 -13.29 -13.04 11.47
N HIS A 372 -12.24 -13.76 11.85
CA HIS A 372 -11.96 -15.15 11.44
C HIS A 372 -12.57 -16.19 12.38
N LYS A 373 -12.46 -15.96 13.69
CA LYS A 373 -12.95 -16.90 14.69
C LYS A 373 -13.37 -16.18 15.95
N LYS A 374 -14.48 -16.65 16.55
CA LYS A 374 -14.91 -16.29 17.90
C LYS A 374 -15.10 -17.53 18.77
N ILE A 375 -14.65 -17.48 20.02
CA ILE A 375 -14.78 -18.57 21.00
C ILE A 375 -15.04 -17.99 22.39
N SER A 376 -16.08 -18.45 23.09
CA SER A 376 -16.41 -17.99 24.44
C SER A 376 -15.38 -18.47 25.47
N ILE A 377 -15.00 -17.59 26.40
CA ILE A 377 -14.07 -17.85 27.51
C ILE A 377 -14.82 -18.31 28.75
N ASN A 378 -15.99 -17.73 29.01
CA ASN A 378 -16.84 -18.05 30.15
C ASN A 378 -18.32 -18.01 29.75
N SER A 379 -19.15 -18.66 30.57
CA SER A 379 -20.61 -18.56 30.47
C SER A 379 -21.19 -18.41 31.88
N VAL A 380 -21.40 -17.18 32.31
CA VAL A 380 -22.10 -16.88 33.56
C VAL A 380 -23.60 -16.87 33.25
N THR A 381 -24.34 -17.89 33.70
CA THR A 381 -25.80 -17.88 33.64
C THR A 381 -26.35 -16.99 34.76
N PRO A 382 -27.23 -16.01 34.49
CA PRO A 382 -28.01 -15.38 35.55
C PRO A 382 -28.93 -16.42 36.21
N ASP A 383 -29.04 -16.40 37.54
CA ASP A 383 -29.89 -17.31 38.30
C ASP A 383 -31.34 -17.32 37.78
N PRO A 384 -32.01 -18.48 37.72
CA PRO A 384 -33.42 -18.56 37.33
C PRO A 384 -34.31 -18.06 38.48
N GLU A 385 -35.08 -16.99 38.24
CA GLU A 385 -36.17 -16.58 39.12
C GLU A 385 -37.21 -17.71 39.32
N PRO A 386 -37.85 -17.79 40.50
CA PRO A 386 -38.61 -18.97 40.92
C PRO A 386 -39.96 -19.12 40.19
N LYS A 387 -40.26 -20.37 39.83
CA LYS A 387 -41.52 -20.82 39.24
C LYS A 387 -42.73 -20.45 40.11
N LEU A 388 -43.75 -19.81 39.50
CA LEU A 388 -45.12 -19.82 40.02
C LEU A 388 -46.08 -20.52 39.04
N ALA A 389 -46.50 -21.71 39.48
CA ALA A 389 -47.71 -22.50 39.21
C ALA A 389 -48.52 -22.32 37.90
N GLU A 390 -48.60 -23.42 37.13
CA GLU A 390 -49.70 -23.71 36.20
C GLU A 390 -50.94 -24.23 36.96
N LEU A 391 -52.13 -23.73 36.60
CA LEU A 391 -53.41 -24.43 36.82
C LEU A 391 -54.44 -24.07 35.72
N LYS A 392 -54.45 -24.93 34.70
CA LYS A 392 -55.53 -25.47 33.85
C LYS A 392 -56.82 -24.66 33.54
N SER A 393 -57.06 -24.60 32.23
CA SER A 393 -58.27 -25.03 31.47
C SER A 393 -59.28 -23.97 30.99
N GLY A 394 -59.70 -24.16 29.72
CA GLY A 394 -60.95 -23.66 29.17
C GLY A 394 -60.80 -22.92 27.83
N GLY A 395 -60.82 -23.65 26.71
CA GLY A 395 -60.77 -23.06 25.37
C GLY A 395 -62.08 -22.40 24.94
N ALA A 396 -61.96 -21.32 24.16
CA ALA A 396 -62.84 -20.97 23.04
C ALA A 396 -62.07 -20.03 22.10
N SER A 397 -62.13 -20.36 20.82
CA SER A 397 -61.33 -19.80 19.73
C SER A 397 -62.00 -18.56 19.11
N THR A 398 -61.25 -17.46 18.97
CA THR A 398 -61.42 -16.49 17.86
C THR A 398 -60.04 -15.96 17.42
N THR A 399 -59.60 -16.47 16.26
CA THR A 399 -58.85 -15.80 15.18
C THR A 399 -57.72 -14.81 15.55
N SER A 400 -56.46 -15.23 15.34
CA SER A 400 -55.36 -14.33 14.94
C SER A 400 -54.39 -15.03 13.97
N THR A 401 -54.33 -14.44 12.78
CA THR A 401 -53.19 -14.21 11.88
C THR A 401 -51.86 -14.90 12.17
N SER A 402 -51.55 -15.90 11.32
CA SER A 402 -50.23 -16.13 10.71
C SER A 402 -49.93 -14.97 9.73
N SER A 403 -48.76 -14.69 9.18
CA SER A 403 -47.52 -15.43 8.89
C SER A 403 -46.55 -14.44 8.21
N ASN A 404 -45.29 -14.83 8.09
CA ASN A 404 -44.32 -14.56 7.00
C ASN A 404 -44.69 -13.55 5.89
N GLU A 405 -43.71 -12.75 5.47
CA GLU A 405 -43.14 -12.68 4.10
C GLU A 405 -42.17 -11.47 3.99
N HIS A 406 -40.97 -11.61 3.42
CA HIS A 406 -40.61 -11.43 2.00
C HIS A 406 -41.06 -10.09 1.37
N SER A 407 -40.11 -9.33 0.84
CA SER A 407 -40.25 -8.40 -0.32
C SER A 407 -38.83 -8.03 -0.77
N VAL A 408 -38.33 -8.30 -1.98
CA VAL A 408 -38.82 -8.22 -3.37
C VAL A 408 -39.24 -6.81 -3.76
N LEU A 409 -38.41 -6.27 -4.68
CA LEU A 409 -38.60 -5.15 -5.58
C LEU A 409 -40.06 -4.97 -6.03
N ASN A 410 -40.52 -3.72 -6.16
CA ASN A 410 -41.19 -3.34 -7.40
C ASN A 410 -41.15 -1.84 -7.69
N ASN A 411 -40.97 -1.58 -8.98
CA ASN A 411 -41.11 -0.32 -9.68
C ASN A 411 -42.52 0.25 -9.53
N GLU A 412 -42.64 1.57 -9.38
CA GLU A 412 -43.67 2.34 -10.07
C GLU A 412 -43.06 3.62 -10.67
N GLU A 413 -43.38 3.84 -11.93
CA GLU A 413 -42.97 4.99 -12.75
C GLU A 413 -43.61 6.29 -12.23
N VAL A 414 -42.77 7.30 -11.96
CA VAL A 414 -43.20 8.70 -11.90
C VAL A 414 -42.46 9.48 -12.98
N LYS A 415 -43.24 10.02 -13.91
CA LYS A 415 -42.81 10.77 -15.10
C LYS A 415 -42.91 12.27 -14.79
N MET A 416 -41.87 13.07 -15.07
CA MET A 416 -41.89 14.54 -15.34
C MET A 416 -40.45 15.11 -15.38
N PRO A 417 -40.21 16.36 -15.82
CA PRO A 417 -40.21 16.94 -17.19
C PRO A 417 -38.76 17.30 -17.65
N PRO A 418 -38.51 17.80 -18.88
CA PRO A 418 -37.15 18.16 -19.30
C PRO A 418 -36.74 19.55 -18.78
N PRO A 419 -35.51 19.77 -18.29
CA PRO A 419 -35.00 21.10 -18.01
C PRO A 419 -34.25 21.71 -19.22
N PRO A 420 -34.12 23.04 -19.26
CA PRO A 420 -33.80 23.81 -20.45
C PRO A 420 -32.32 23.85 -20.77
N GLY A 421 -31.98 23.98 -22.06
CA GLY A 421 -30.64 24.35 -22.48
C GLY A 421 -30.34 25.84 -22.33
N ILE A 422 -29.13 26.21 -22.77
CA ILE A 422 -28.51 27.54 -22.97
C ILE A 422 -27.44 27.88 -21.88
N PRO A 423 -26.26 28.43 -22.19
CA PRO A 423 -25.39 28.28 -23.37
C PRO A 423 -23.91 27.99 -23.01
N GLU A 424 -23.15 27.53 -24.01
CA GLU A 424 -21.68 27.52 -24.01
C GLU A 424 -21.11 28.93 -23.80
N VAL A 425 -20.12 29.06 -22.91
CA VAL A 425 -19.17 30.17 -22.92
C VAL A 425 -17.79 29.57 -23.16
N GLU A 426 -17.37 29.63 -24.42
CA GLU A 426 -15.98 29.41 -24.82
C GLU A 426 -15.05 30.35 -24.03
N ARG A 427 -14.04 29.78 -23.38
CA ARG A 427 -12.77 30.46 -23.16
C ARG A 427 -11.64 29.56 -23.65
N ASN A 428 -11.37 29.72 -24.95
CA ASN A 428 -10.09 29.38 -25.53
C ASN A 428 -8.98 30.20 -24.86
N VAL A 429 -8.13 29.54 -24.08
CA VAL A 429 -6.73 29.93 -23.89
C VAL A 429 -5.91 28.67 -24.07
N ALA A 430 -5.42 28.46 -25.29
CA ALA A 430 -4.48 27.40 -25.60
C ALA A 430 -3.20 27.61 -24.80
N LYS A 431 -2.91 26.69 -23.87
CA LYS A 431 -1.54 26.38 -23.46
C LYS A 431 -1.26 25.00 -24.03
N GLU A 432 -0.49 24.96 -25.10
CA GLU A 432 0.03 23.73 -25.70
C GLU A 432 0.80 22.97 -24.62
N ASN A 433 0.36 21.75 -24.31
CA ASN A 433 0.99 20.92 -23.28
C ASN A 433 2.29 20.34 -23.85
N PHE A 434 3.43 20.63 -23.21
CA PHE A 434 4.76 20.10 -23.54
C PHE A 434 4.77 18.57 -23.80
N TYR A 435 3.95 17.82 -23.06
CA TYR A 435 3.81 16.37 -23.20
C TYR A 435 3.14 15.92 -24.50
N GLU A 436 2.32 16.76 -25.14
CA GLU A 436 1.74 16.44 -26.46
C GLU A 436 2.82 16.46 -27.55
N ASN A 437 3.77 17.40 -27.48
CA ASN A 437 4.91 17.44 -28.40
C ASN A 437 5.83 16.21 -28.26
N LEU A 438 6.01 15.67 -27.05
CA LEU A 438 6.76 14.42 -26.84
C LEU A 438 6.06 13.20 -27.46
N ILE A 439 4.72 13.18 -27.46
CA ILE A 439 3.91 12.13 -28.10
C ILE A 439 4.00 12.22 -29.64
N ASP A 440 4.12 13.43 -30.19
CA ASP A 440 4.25 13.64 -31.64
C ASP A 440 5.67 13.37 -32.17
N ILE A 441 6.71 13.60 -31.39
CA ILE A 441 8.10 13.16 -31.72
C ILE A 441 8.16 11.63 -31.85
N ARG A 442 7.47 10.89 -30.96
CA ARG A 442 7.36 9.43 -31.02
C ARG A 442 6.75 8.91 -32.33
N ARG A 443 5.96 9.73 -33.04
CA ARG A 443 5.35 9.37 -34.34
C ARG A 443 6.29 9.60 -35.53
N GLN A 444 7.39 10.35 -35.36
CA GLN A 444 8.26 10.77 -36.46
C GLN A 444 9.57 9.97 -36.59
N GLU A 445 10.00 9.21 -35.58
CA GLU A 445 11.31 8.53 -35.57
C GLU A 445 11.40 7.15 -36.28
N ASN A 446 10.38 6.73 -37.05
CA ASN A 446 10.46 5.52 -37.88
C ASN A 446 10.82 5.86 -39.34
N LYS A 447 12.10 6.21 -39.63
CA LYS A 447 12.66 6.11 -40.99
C LYS A 447 14.15 5.74 -40.96
N ASP A 448 14.46 4.65 -41.67
CA ASP A 448 15.74 3.94 -41.76
C ASP A 448 16.96 4.77 -42.23
N SER A 449 18.15 4.37 -41.77
CA SER A 449 19.41 4.48 -42.54
C SER A 449 20.40 3.37 -42.16
N PRO A 450 21.32 2.95 -43.06
CA PRO A 450 21.99 1.65 -42.98
C PRO A 450 23.25 1.62 -42.10
N LEU A 451 23.49 0.42 -41.55
CA LEU A 451 24.45 0.03 -40.51
C LEU A 451 25.94 0.08 -40.95
N GLU A 452 26.74 0.85 -40.22
CA GLU A 452 28.16 0.52 -39.97
C GLU A 452 28.30 -0.08 -38.56
N GLU A 453 29.17 -1.09 -38.41
CA GLU A 453 29.43 -1.80 -37.15
C GLU A 453 29.90 -0.82 -36.07
N SER A 454 28.98 -0.43 -35.19
CA SER A 454 29.22 0.48 -34.08
C SER A 454 29.72 -0.30 -32.86
N PRO A 455 30.71 0.21 -32.11
CA PRO A 455 31.19 -0.44 -30.89
C PRO A 455 30.05 -0.54 -29.86
N SER A 456 30.04 -1.63 -29.08
CA SER A 456 29.04 -1.85 -28.03
C SER A 456 29.01 -0.68 -27.04
N ARG A 457 27.87 -0.01 -26.90
CA ARG A 457 27.70 1.13 -25.98
C ARG A 457 27.17 0.66 -24.64
N ARG A 458 27.62 1.24 -23.53
CA ARG A 458 27.17 0.87 -22.18
C ARG A 458 26.61 2.07 -21.45
N VAL A 459 25.46 1.88 -20.81
CA VAL A 459 24.84 2.87 -19.92
C VAL A 459 24.75 2.27 -18.54
N PHE A 460 25.39 2.92 -17.59
CA PHE A 460 25.34 2.60 -16.18
C PHE A 460 24.28 3.47 -15.51
N ILE A 461 23.35 2.88 -14.79
CA ILE A 461 22.27 3.61 -14.11
C ILE A 461 22.27 3.25 -12.64
N MET A 462 22.39 4.26 -11.77
CA MET A 462 22.67 4.09 -10.36
C MET A 462 21.73 4.85 -9.44
N ARG A 463 21.34 4.23 -8.33
CA ARG A 463 20.63 4.87 -7.21
C ARG A 463 21.62 5.57 -6.27
N HIS A 464 21.24 6.71 -5.72
CA HIS A 464 21.99 7.36 -4.64
C HIS A 464 22.25 6.45 -3.41
N GLY A 465 23.23 6.82 -2.58
CA GLY A 465 23.61 6.14 -1.33
C GLY A 465 22.66 6.36 -0.15
N GLU A 466 23.03 5.81 1.02
CA GLU A 466 22.30 5.98 2.29
C GLU A 466 22.07 7.46 2.65
N ARG A 467 20.81 7.82 2.96
CA ARG A 467 20.40 9.19 3.31
C ARG A 467 20.35 9.41 4.81
N ILE A 468 20.66 10.62 5.24
CA ILE A 468 20.66 10.99 6.66
C ILE A 468 19.26 10.99 7.28
N ASP A 469 18.23 11.38 6.52
CA ASP A 469 16.85 11.50 7.00
C ASP A 469 16.22 10.14 7.33
N PHE A 470 16.42 9.13 6.49
CA PHE A 470 15.99 7.76 6.78
C PHE A 470 16.77 7.11 7.93
N THR A 471 18.03 7.51 8.14
CA THR A 471 18.88 6.92 9.17
C THR A 471 18.62 7.52 10.56
N PHE A 472 18.32 8.82 10.64
CA PHE A 472 18.23 9.56 11.91
C PHE A 472 16.88 10.22 12.17
N GLY A 473 15.93 10.17 11.23
CA GLY A 473 14.63 10.82 11.36
C GLY A 473 14.76 12.34 11.39
N SER A 474 14.26 12.98 12.46
CA SER A 474 14.29 14.45 12.62
C SER A 474 15.68 14.96 13.01
N TRP A 475 16.61 14.92 12.06
CA TRP A 475 18.03 15.18 12.28
C TRP A 475 18.40 16.67 12.26
N VAL A 476 17.68 17.50 11.50
CA VAL A 476 17.97 18.95 11.35
C VAL A 476 17.88 19.69 12.71
N PRO A 477 16.76 19.64 13.46
CA PRO A 477 16.70 20.32 14.77
C PRO A 477 17.65 19.71 15.80
N TYR A 478 18.14 18.49 15.57
CA TYR A 478 19.11 17.82 16.44
C TYR A 478 20.56 18.25 16.17
N CYS A 479 20.86 18.64 14.92
CA CYS A 479 22.21 18.96 14.46
C CYS A 479 22.47 20.45 14.24
N PHE A 480 21.43 21.27 14.12
CA PHE A 480 21.56 22.72 13.97
C PHE A 480 21.16 23.42 15.27
N ASP A 481 21.95 24.39 15.71
CA ASP A 481 21.60 25.26 16.83
C ASP A 481 20.69 26.44 16.39
N GLU A 482 20.27 27.27 17.34
CA GLU A 482 19.42 28.44 17.09
C GLU A 482 20.06 29.48 16.14
N SER A 483 21.40 29.45 15.99
CA SER A 483 22.13 30.32 15.06
C SER A 483 22.20 29.73 13.65
N GLY A 484 21.69 28.51 13.43
CA GLY A 484 21.82 27.79 12.17
C GLY A 484 23.19 27.15 11.95
N THR A 485 24.00 27.01 13.01
CA THR A 485 25.32 26.38 12.93
C THR A 485 25.19 24.87 13.03
N TYR A 486 25.76 24.15 12.06
CA TYR A 486 25.77 22.69 12.03
C TYR A 486 26.80 22.10 13.00
N ALA A 487 26.36 21.15 13.83
CA ALA A 487 27.21 20.36 14.71
C ALA A 487 26.91 18.86 14.53
N ARG A 488 27.92 18.10 14.10
CA ARG A 488 27.84 16.64 13.96
C ARG A 488 27.59 15.96 15.31
N LYS A 489 26.53 15.15 15.41
CA LYS A 489 26.14 14.42 16.64
C LYS A 489 26.32 12.90 16.58
N ASP A 490 26.50 12.35 15.39
CA ASP A 490 26.78 10.93 15.17
C ASP A 490 27.92 10.79 14.14
N LEU A 491 28.75 9.75 14.26
CA LEU A 491 29.88 9.54 13.35
C LEU A 491 29.44 9.18 11.93
N ASN A 492 28.21 8.68 11.73
CA ASN A 492 27.67 8.45 10.39
C ASN A 492 27.08 9.74 9.77
N MET A 493 27.01 10.86 10.48
CA MET A 493 26.62 12.14 9.91
C MET A 493 27.80 12.85 9.22
N PRO A 494 27.56 13.68 8.19
CA PRO A 494 28.60 14.47 7.53
C PRO A 494 29.44 15.29 8.52
N LYS A 495 30.73 15.48 8.21
CA LYS A 495 31.59 16.31 9.06
C LYS A 495 31.18 17.79 9.00
N THR A 496 30.78 18.25 7.82
CA THR A 496 30.36 19.62 7.51
C THR A 496 29.25 19.58 6.48
N LEU A 497 28.41 20.61 6.44
CA LEU A 497 27.43 20.83 5.39
C LEU A 497 27.73 22.16 4.69
N PRO A 498 27.61 22.24 3.35
CA PRO A 498 27.83 23.50 2.65
C PRO A 498 26.75 24.53 2.99
N GLU A 499 27.10 25.80 2.86
CA GLU A 499 26.09 26.85 2.87
C GLU A 499 25.26 26.79 1.58
N ARG A 500 23.94 26.90 1.72
CA ARG A 500 22.99 26.91 0.60
C ARG A 500 21.88 27.90 0.85
N LYS A 501 21.24 28.36 -0.21
CA LYS A 501 19.99 29.10 -0.14
C LYS A 501 18.96 28.34 0.71
N GLY A 502 18.28 29.05 1.61
CA GLY A 502 17.32 28.47 2.57
C GLY A 502 17.94 27.86 3.83
N GLY A 503 19.27 27.85 3.97
CA GLY A 503 19.97 27.44 5.20
C GLY A 503 19.64 26.02 5.66
N ALA A 504 19.53 25.83 6.98
CA ALA A 504 19.25 24.52 7.59
C ALA A 504 17.92 23.89 7.12
N ALA A 505 16.89 24.72 6.87
CA ALA A 505 15.57 24.23 6.49
C ALA A 505 15.56 23.59 5.09
N ALA A 506 16.39 24.06 4.16
CA ALA A 506 16.50 23.47 2.83
C ALA A 506 17.00 22.01 2.85
N TYR A 507 17.74 21.61 3.89
CA TYR A 507 18.18 20.23 4.08
C TYR A 507 17.08 19.25 4.52
N LEU A 508 15.90 19.75 4.93
CA LEU A 508 14.75 18.90 5.23
C LEU A 508 14.15 18.31 3.95
N THR A 509 14.10 19.10 2.87
CA THR A 509 13.54 18.68 1.58
C THR A 509 14.60 18.15 0.62
N ASP A 510 15.87 18.50 0.82
CA ASP A 510 17.01 18.03 0.02
C ASP A 510 18.16 17.54 0.89
N SER A 511 17.96 16.36 1.49
CA SER A 511 18.84 15.79 2.50
C SER A 511 20.18 15.28 1.93
N PRO A 512 21.27 15.36 2.71
CA PRO A 512 22.57 14.79 2.35
C PRO A 512 22.63 13.26 2.56
N LEU A 513 23.66 12.66 1.99
CA LEU A 513 24.11 11.31 2.35
C LEU A 513 24.72 11.25 3.75
N THR A 514 24.74 10.06 4.32
CA THR A 514 25.55 9.71 5.49
C THR A 514 27.01 9.42 5.08
N ASN A 515 27.91 9.26 6.05
CA ASN A 515 29.30 8.83 5.76
C ASN A 515 29.35 7.40 5.22
N ILE A 516 28.44 6.52 5.63
CA ILE A 516 28.27 5.19 5.03
C ILE A 516 27.77 5.33 3.58
N GLY A 517 26.78 6.18 3.31
CA GLY A 517 26.30 6.41 1.94
C GLY A 517 27.38 6.91 0.98
N LEU A 518 28.26 7.81 1.45
CA LEU A 518 29.45 8.24 0.70
C LEU A 518 30.44 7.09 0.47
N PHE A 519 30.66 6.25 1.49
CA PHE A 519 31.56 5.10 1.40
C PHE A 519 31.02 4.02 0.44
N GLU A 520 29.73 3.69 0.49
CA GLU A 520 29.07 2.77 -0.44
C GLU A 520 29.27 3.22 -1.89
N ALA A 521 29.00 4.50 -2.18
CA ALA A 521 29.13 5.07 -3.51
C ALA A 521 30.58 5.04 -4.01
N LYS A 522 31.54 5.37 -3.14
CA LYS A 522 32.96 5.28 -3.47
C LYS A 522 33.40 3.85 -3.76
N LEU A 523 32.92 2.87 -2.98
CA LEU A 523 33.26 1.46 -3.16
C LEU A 523 32.73 0.92 -4.50
N VAL A 524 31.56 1.36 -4.96
CA VAL A 524 31.06 1.04 -6.31
C VAL A 524 31.99 1.62 -7.38
N GLY A 525 32.44 2.87 -7.23
CA GLY A 525 33.41 3.48 -8.16
C GLY A 525 34.76 2.75 -8.20
N GLU A 526 35.29 2.35 -7.04
CA GLU A 526 36.51 1.54 -6.94
C GLU A 526 36.32 0.18 -7.63
N ALA A 527 35.18 -0.48 -7.41
CA ALA A 527 34.88 -1.76 -8.05
C ALA A 527 34.75 -1.64 -9.57
N LEU A 528 34.15 -0.57 -10.10
CA LEU A 528 34.09 -0.31 -11.54
C LEU A 528 35.49 -0.08 -12.13
N ARG A 529 36.33 0.70 -11.44
CA ARG A 529 37.72 0.93 -11.83
C ARG A 529 38.52 -0.37 -11.87
N ASP A 530 38.36 -1.22 -10.87
CA ASP A 530 39.08 -2.50 -10.76
C ASP A 530 38.66 -3.46 -11.89
N GLN A 531 37.49 -3.28 -12.48
CA GLN A 531 36.99 -3.97 -13.67
C GLN A 531 37.34 -3.26 -14.99
N ASN A 532 38.20 -2.24 -14.94
CA ASN A 532 38.62 -1.41 -16.08
C ASN A 532 37.45 -0.77 -16.84
N VAL A 533 36.36 -0.43 -16.14
CA VAL A 533 35.24 0.31 -16.74
C VAL A 533 35.65 1.77 -16.89
N THR A 534 35.54 2.30 -18.11
CA THR A 534 35.68 3.74 -18.37
C THR A 534 34.30 4.38 -18.40
N ILE A 535 34.21 5.62 -17.94
CA ILE A 535 33.00 6.47 -18.03
C ILE A 535 33.45 7.77 -18.68
N GLU A 536 32.81 8.12 -19.79
CA GLU A 536 33.16 9.30 -20.60
C GLU A 536 32.23 10.46 -20.29
N GLU A 537 30.99 10.17 -19.90
CA GLU A 537 29.96 11.17 -19.66
C GLU A 537 29.10 10.80 -18.45
N VAL A 538 28.73 11.80 -17.65
CA VAL A 538 27.96 11.59 -16.41
C VAL A 538 26.87 12.64 -16.24
N TYR A 539 25.66 12.16 -15.99
CA TYR A 539 24.47 12.98 -15.77
C TYR A 539 23.87 12.61 -14.42
N CYS A 540 23.49 13.63 -13.65
CA CYS A 540 23.03 13.43 -12.29
C CYS A 540 21.76 14.22 -12.02
N SER A 541 20.82 13.61 -11.30
CA SER A 541 19.68 14.33 -10.72
C SER A 541 20.14 15.48 -9.82
N PRO A 542 19.42 16.61 -9.76
CA PRO A 542 19.80 17.78 -8.95
C PRO A 542 19.70 17.58 -7.43
N SER A 543 19.13 16.46 -6.96
CA SER A 543 19.07 16.18 -5.52
C SER A 543 20.47 16.06 -4.91
N TYR A 544 20.68 16.67 -3.75
CA TYR A 544 22.00 16.75 -3.14
C TYR A 544 22.61 15.38 -2.87
N ARG A 545 21.80 14.42 -2.40
CA ARG A 545 22.16 13.00 -2.26
C ARG A 545 22.68 12.35 -3.56
N CYS A 546 22.13 12.71 -4.71
CA CYS A 546 22.54 12.17 -6.01
C CYS A 546 23.88 12.78 -6.43
N ILE A 547 24.06 14.09 -6.26
CA ILE A 547 25.32 14.78 -6.55
C ILE A 547 26.46 14.21 -5.71
N GLN A 548 26.23 14.01 -4.40
CA GLN A 548 27.21 13.40 -3.50
C GLN A 548 27.54 11.95 -3.86
N THR A 549 26.55 11.17 -4.32
CA THR A 549 26.77 9.81 -4.81
C THR A 549 27.63 9.85 -6.06
N CYS A 550 27.27 10.69 -7.03
CA CYS A 550 27.96 10.84 -8.30
C CYS A 550 29.44 11.21 -8.10
N ASP A 551 29.70 12.25 -7.32
CA ASP A 551 31.07 12.67 -6.97
C ASP A 551 31.85 11.55 -6.25
N SER A 552 31.22 10.80 -5.33
CA SER A 552 31.88 9.69 -4.63
C SER A 552 32.23 8.53 -5.56
N VAL A 553 31.36 8.18 -6.50
CA VAL A 553 31.63 7.18 -7.54
C VAL A 553 32.78 7.63 -8.43
N LEU A 554 32.78 8.90 -8.86
CA LEU A 554 33.87 9.47 -9.66
C LEU A 554 35.20 9.51 -8.91
N LYS A 555 35.18 9.74 -7.59
CA LYS A 555 36.37 9.62 -6.73
C LYS A 555 36.88 8.18 -6.69
N GLY A 556 35.99 7.19 -6.58
CA GLY A 556 36.37 5.77 -6.66
C GLY A 556 36.97 5.38 -8.01
N LEU A 557 36.44 5.96 -9.08
CA LEU A 557 36.96 5.82 -10.45
C LEU A 557 38.26 6.59 -10.72
N ASN A 558 38.68 7.48 -9.80
CA ASN A 558 39.75 8.46 -10.00
C ASN A 558 39.51 9.38 -11.21
N ARG A 559 38.27 9.85 -11.39
CA ARG A 559 37.83 10.70 -12.52
C ARG A 559 37.11 11.98 -12.08
N ASN A 560 37.01 12.26 -10.78
CA ASN A 560 36.26 13.41 -10.25
C ASN A 560 36.86 14.77 -10.63
N GLU A 561 38.14 14.85 -10.98
CA GLU A 561 38.78 16.08 -11.46
C GLU A 561 38.62 16.27 -12.97
N ASP A 562 38.60 15.17 -13.73
CA ASP A 562 38.55 15.18 -15.19
C ASP A 562 37.13 15.22 -15.76
N LEU A 563 36.16 14.66 -15.04
CA LEU A 563 34.80 14.49 -15.52
C LEU A 563 33.84 15.36 -14.70
N ALA A 564 33.38 16.45 -15.32
CA ALA A 564 32.41 17.36 -14.73
C ALA A 564 30.99 16.76 -14.75
N ILE A 565 30.24 16.95 -13.66
CA ILE A 565 28.90 16.43 -13.47
C ILE A 565 27.89 17.32 -14.17
N LYS A 566 27.12 16.74 -15.10
CA LYS A 566 26.02 17.42 -15.79
C LYS A 566 24.74 17.28 -14.97
N VAL A 567 24.27 18.38 -14.38
CA VAL A 567 23.07 18.38 -13.52
C VAL A 567 21.82 18.40 -14.39
N GLU A 568 21.06 17.31 -14.39
CA GLU A 568 19.89 17.10 -15.24
C GLU A 568 18.61 16.95 -14.38
N PRO A 569 17.78 18.01 -14.27
CA PRO A 569 16.49 17.96 -13.59
C PRO A 569 15.58 16.85 -14.13
N GLY A 570 15.66 16.53 -15.42
CA GLY A 570 14.95 15.42 -16.02
C GLY A 570 15.27 14.03 -15.45
N LEU A 571 16.28 13.88 -14.59
CA LEU A 571 16.56 12.65 -13.83
C LEU A 571 15.98 12.66 -12.40
N PHE A 572 15.30 13.74 -11.98
CA PHE A 572 14.62 13.79 -10.70
C PHE A 572 13.46 12.80 -10.61
N GLU A 573 13.09 12.46 -9.38
CA GLU A 573 12.02 11.53 -9.02
C GLU A 573 10.67 11.92 -9.64
N TRP A 574 9.71 11.01 -9.51
CA TRP A 574 8.37 11.27 -9.99
C TRP A 574 7.75 12.44 -9.21
N MET A 575 7.41 13.52 -9.92
CA MET A 575 6.89 14.74 -9.29
C MET A 575 5.58 14.50 -8.54
N ALA A 576 4.82 13.44 -8.85
CA ALA A 576 3.62 13.06 -8.11
C ALA A 576 3.88 12.66 -6.64
N TRP A 577 5.13 12.37 -6.26
CA TRP A 577 5.50 12.12 -4.86
C TRP A 577 5.67 13.41 -4.04
N TYR A 578 5.60 14.58 -4.69
CA TYR A 578 5.83 15.87 -4.07
C TYR A 578 4.58 16.74 -4.19
N PRO A 579 4.06 17.28 -3.07
CA PRO A 579 3.10 18.37 -3.13
C PRO A 579 3.71 19.57 -3.89
N ALA A 580 2.91 20.33 -4.63
CA ALA A 580 3.40 21.44 -5.46
C ALA A 580 4.19 22.51 -4.66
N GLU A 581 3.86 22.69 -3.39
CA GLU A 581 4.52 23.65 -2.49
C GLU A 581 5.79 23.10 -1.82
N HIS A 582 6.08 21.80 -1.97
CA HIS A 582 7.14 21.08 -1.25
C HIS A 582 8.17 20.42 -2.16
N VAL A 583 8.26 20.85 -3.42
CA VAL A 583 9.36 20.44 -4.31
C VAL A 583 10.69 20.99 -3.75
N PRO A 584 11.76 20.18 -3.67
CA PRO A 584 13.02 20.65 -3.10
C PRO A 584 13.60 21.87 -3.84
N ASP A 585 14.12 22.83 -3.08
CA ASP A 585 14.92 23.94 -3.61
C ASP A 585 16.36 23.44 -3.77
N TRP A 586 16.68 22.84 -4.94
CA TRP A 586 17.98 22.26 -5.21
C TRP A 586 19.09 23.32 -5.19
N MET A 587 20.31 22.90 -4.83
CA MET A 587 21.46 23.78 -4.95
C MET A 587 21.72 24.12 -6.42
N THR A 588 21.98 25.39 -6.69
CA THR A 588 22.38 25.84 -8.02
C THR A 588 23.74 25.25 -8.42
N PRO A 589 24.05 25.12 -9.73
CA PRO A 589 25.37 24.67 -10.18
C PRO A 589 26.53 25.43 -9.51
N SER A 590 26.42 26.76 -9.40
CA SER A 590 27.46 27.57 -8.74
C SER A 590 27.57 27.34 -7.22
N GLU A 591 26.46 27.04 -6.52
CA GLU A 591 26.52 26.64 -5.11
C GLU A 591 27.18 25.26 -4.94
N LEU A 592 26.89 24.32 -5.84
CA LEU A 592 27.53 23.00 -5.86
C LEU A 592 29.03 23.10 -6.16
N SER A 593 29.44 23.91 -7.14
CA SER A 593 30.86 24.20 -7.41
C SER A 593 31.57 24.79 -6.18
N ARG A 594 30.93 25.74 -5.49
CA ARG A 594 31.45 26.32 -4.25
C ARG A 594 31.54 25.31 -3.10
N ALA A 595 30.63 24.34 -3.07
CA ALA A 595 30.66 23.22 -2.14
C ALA A 595 31.75 22.17 -2.48
N GLY A 596 32.48 22.35 -3.59
CA GLY A 596 33.63 21.52 -3.98
C GLY A 596 33.30 20.37 -4.92
N PHE A 597 32.14 20.38 -5.57
CA PHE A 597 31.79 19.41 -6.60
C PHE A 597 32.25 19.91 -7.98
N ASN A 598 32.79 19.01 -8.81
CA ASN A 598 33.17 19.34 -10.19
C ASN A 598 31.91 19.35 -11.08
N ILE A 599 31.22 20.48 -11.15
CA ILE A 599 29.98 20.64 -11.91
C ILE A 599 30.26 21.28 -13.28
N ASP A 600 29.61 20.78 -14.33
CA ASP A 600 29.61 21.44 -15.63
C ASP A 600 28.61 22.61 -15.62
N GLU A 601 29.09 23.81 -15.30
CA GLU A 601 28.26 25.02 -15.28
C GLU A 601 27.77 25.47 -16.67
N HIS A 602 28.33 24.93 -17.74
CA HIS A 602 27.93 25.25 -19.12
C HIS A 602 26.90 24.25 -19.67
N TYR A 603 26.61 23.18 -18.92
CA TYR A 603 25.59 22.23 -19.30
C TYR A 603 24.20 22.87 -19.33
N VAL A 604 23.51 22.75 -20.46
CA VAL A 604 22.11 23.15 -20.61
C VAL A 604 21.25 21.90 -20.47
N PRO A 605 20.38 21.81 -19.43
CA PRO A 605 19.57 20.62 -19.23
C PRO A 605 18.59 20.36 -20.36
N VAL A 606 18.39 19.08 -20.64
CA VAL A 606 17.41 18.59 -21.63
C VAL A 606 15.99 18.86 -21.14
N VAL A 607 15.76 18.73 -19.83
CA VAL A 607 14.53 19.15 -19.16
C VAL A 607 14.91 20.18 -18.11
N SER A 608 14.42 21.41 -18.27
CA SER A 608 14.74 22.46 -17.32
C SER A 608 14.03 22.27 -15.97
N GLU A 609 14.61 22.80 -14.91
CA GLU A 609 14.00 22.79 -13.58
C GLU A 609 12.62 23.46 -13.57
N LYS A 610 12.46 24.54 -14.35
CA LYS A 610 11.18 25.24 -14.48
C LYS A 610 10.12 24.36 -15.15
N GLU A 611 10.45 23.72 -16.27
CA GLU A 611 9.53 22.82 -16.97
C GLU A 611 9.12 21.64 -16.08
N LEU A 612 10.06 21.11 -15.29
CA LEU A 612 9.74 20.03 -14.36
C LEU A 612 8.80 20.48 -13.25
N LYS A 613 9.00 21.67 -12.68
CA LYS A 613 8.18 22.22 -11.58
C LYS A 613 6.81 22.71 -12.02
N ASP A 614 6.71 23.27 -13.22
CA ASP A 614 5.45 23.82 -13.75
C ASP A 614 4.46 22.75 -14.21
N ASN A 615 4.92 21.50 -14.36
CA ASN A 615 4.14 20.39 -14.91
C ASN A 615 3.87 19.30 -13.87
N ARG A 616 2.60 18.90 -13.72
CA ARG A 616 2.25 17.68 -12.98
C ARG A 616 2.21 16.50 -13.94
N GLU A 617 3.17 15.60 -13.79
CA GLU A 617 3.30 14.42 -14.65
C GLU A 617 2.57 13.20 -14.04
N ASN A 618 1.83 12.47 -14.87
CA ASN A 618 1.38 11.13 -14.55
C ASN A 618 2.52 10.10 -14.71
N CYS A 619 2.27 8.84 -14.38
CA CYS A 619 3.30 7.81 -14.44
C CYS A 619 3.85 7.60 -15.85
N GLU A 620 3.02 7.59 -16.90
CA GLU A 620 3.50 7.42 -18.28
C GLU A 620 4.35 8.61 -18.73
N GLN A 621 3.94 9.84 -18.39
CA GLN A 621 4.70 11.05 -18.64
C GLN A 621 6.06 11.04 -17.94
N PHE A 622 6.15 10.48 -16.73
CA PHE A 622 7.42 10.27 -16.03
C PHE A 622 8.37 9.32 -16.77
N TYR A 623 7.84 8.23 -17.34
CA TYR A 623 8.62 7.34 -18.21
C TYR A 623 9.06 8.05 -19.49
N LEU A 624 8.17 8.79 -20.14
CA LEU A 624 8.48 9.53 -21.37
C LEU A 624 9.58 10.58 -21.13
N ARG A 625 9.49 11.35 -20.04
CA ARG A 625 10.53 12.28 -19.61
C ARG A 625 11.87 11.57 -19.40
N SER A 626 11.86 10.50 -18.62
CA SER A 626 13.08 9.74 -18.30
C SER A 626 13.74 9.15 -19.55
N ALA A 627 12.94 8.63 -20.47
CA ALA A 627 13.42 8.09 -21.73
C ALA A 627 13.94 9.17 -22.67
N PHE A 628 13.25 10.31 -22.77
CA PHE A 628 13.71 11.47 -23.53
C PHE A 628 15.07 11.96 -23.06
N VAL A 629 15.28 12.07 -21.75
CA VAL A 629 16.57 12.41 -21.14
C VAL A 629 17.63 11.37 -21.47
N THR A 630 17.30 10.09 -21.36
CA THR A 630 18.24 8.99 -21.65
C THR A 630 18.68 8.98 -23.11
N ARG A 631 17.74 9.12 -24.06
CA ARG A 631 18.04 9.22 -25.50
C ARG A 631 18.87 10.45 -25.83
N SER A 632 18.50 11.60 -25.26
CA SER A 632 19.21 12.86 -25.48
C SER A 632 20.65 12.79 -24.96
N SER A 633 20.86 12.17 -23.79
CA SER A 633 22.19 11.92 -23.22
C SER A 633 23.01 10.98 -24.12
N LEU A 634 22.39 9.91 -24.64
CA LEU A 634 23.04 8.99 -25.57
C LEU A 634 23.40 9.65 -26.91
N ALA A 635 22.57 10.56 -27.41
CA ALA A 635 22.79 11.30 -28.65
C ALA A 635 23.89 12.36 -28.49
N ALA A 636 23.93 13.05 -27.35
CA ALA A 636 24.96 14.04 -27.02
C ALA A 636 26.36 13.41 -26.85
N ALA A 637 26.40 12.14 -26.42
CA ALA A 637 27.63 11.38 -26.21
C ALA A 637 27.75 10.24 -27.24
N PRO A 638 28.08 10.50 -28.52
CA PRO A 638 28.01 9.47 -29.57
C PRO A 638 29.01 8.31 -29.38
N LYS A 639 30.03 8.49 -28.53
CA LYS A 639 31.04 7.48 -28.19
C LYS A 639 31.25 7.45 -26.68
N GLY A 640 31.57 6.28 -26.15
CA GLY A 640 31.83 6.07 -24.72
C GLY A 640 30.61 5.58 -23.93
N ASN A 641 30.90 5.21 -22.69
CA ASN A 641 29.98 4.77 -21.68
C ASN A 641 29.43 5.96 -20.89
N LEU A 642 28.16 5.85 -20.55
CA LEU A 642 27.39 6.87 -19.86
C LEU A 642 27.11 6.43 -18.43
N LEU A 643 27.17 7.35 -17.47
CA LEU A 643 26.68 7.14 -16.11
C LEU A 643 25.50 8.06 -15.82
N LEU A 644 24.36 7.48 -15.44
CA LEU A 644 23.17 8.17 -14.97
C LEU A 644 23.02 7.93 -13.47
N VAL A 645 23.13 8.99 -12.66
CA VAL A 645 22.96 8.91 -11.20
C VAL A 645 21.65 9.60 -10.80
N GLY A 646 20.78 8.86 -10.14
CA GLY A 646 19.51 9.39 -9.70
C GLY A 646 18.95 8.59 -8.53
N HIS A 647 17.71 8.17 -8.71
CA HIS A 647 16.90 7.61 -7.65
C HIS A 647 16.55 6.17 -7.95
N THR A 648 15.82 5.56 -7.03
CA THR A 648 15.39 4.18 -7.15
C THR A 648 14.61 3.92 -8.44
N ALA A 649 13.76 4.87 -8.85
CA ALA A 649 12.97 4.79 -10.08
C ALA A 649 13.82 4.94 -11.35
N THR A 650 14.93 5.69 -11.29
CA THR A 650 15.79 5.97 -12.45
C THR A 650 16.29 4.69 -13.11
N LEU A 651 16.60 3.64 -12.32
CA LEU A 651 17.02 2.35 -12.84
C LEU A 651 15.98 1.70 -13.76
N ASP A 652 14.69 1.84 -13.47
CA ASP A 652 13.63 1.26 -14.28
C ASP A 652 13.17 2.24 -15.38
N THR A 653 12.96 3.52 -15.07
CA THR A 653 12.44 4.49 -16.05
C THR A 653 13.41 4.83 -17.17
N CYS A 654 14.71 4.90 -16.89
CA CYS A 654 15.72 5.21 -17.90
C CYS A 654 16.17 3.97 -18.69
N SER A 655 15.94 2.75 -18.20
CA SER A 655 16.35 1.52 -18.92
C SER A 655 15.25 0.91 -19.78
N ARG A 656 13.98 1.04 -19.38
CA ARG A 656 12.87 0.28 -19.99
C ARG A 656 12.67 0.55 -21.46
N GLU A 657 12.64 1.82 -21.84
CA GLU A 657 12.38 2.18 -23.23
C GLU A 657 13.55 1.77 -24.13
N LEU A 658 14.80 1.90 -23.65
CA LEU A 658 15.98 1.42 -24.36
C LEU A 658 15.83 -0.06 -24.71
N VAL A 659 15.44 -0.90 -23.75
CA VAL A 659 15.27 -2.35 -23.98
C VAL A 659 13.94 -2.73 -24.66
N GLY A 660 13.27 -1.77 -25.30
CA GLY A 660 12.05 -2.00 -26.07
C GLY A 660 10.82 -2.37 -25.23
N LYS A 661 10.80 -2.03 -23.93
CA LYS A 661 9.67 -2.27 -23.03
C LYS A 661 8.86 -0.98 -22.81
N GLY A 662 7.53 -1.10 -22.79
CA GLY A 662 6.64 0.03 -22.50
C GLY A 662 6.71 0.50 -21.04
N ALA A 663 6.15 1.67 -20.72
CA ALA A 663 6.03 2.16 -19.35
C ALA A 663 5.34 1.13 -18.43
N ARG A 664 5.75 1.06 -17.15
CA ARG A 664 4.98 0.32 -16.15
C ARG A 664 3.83 1.17 -15.65
N SER A 665 2.82 0.53 -15.05
CA SER A 665 1.87 1.26 -14.22
C SER A 665 2.57 1.84 -12.99
N GLY A 666 1.99 2.88 -12.39
CA GLY A 666 2.51 3.47 -11.15
C GLY A 666 2.65 2.45 -10.02
N SER A 667 1.71 1.50 -9.91
CA SER A 667 1.75 0.44 -8.90
C SER A 667 2.89 -0.56 -9.11
N GLU A 668 3.16 -0.96 -10.36
CA GLU A 668 4.28 -1.82 -10.69
C GLU A 668 5.64 -1.14 -10.45
N LEU A 669 5.74 0.15 -10.80
CA LEU A 669 6.92 0.95 -10.52
C LEU A 669 7.20 0.96 -9.01
N VAL A 670 6.19 1.25 -8.17
CA VAL A 670 6.32 1.27 -6.70
C VAL A 670 6.79 -0.10 -6.15
N LYS A 671 6.24 -1.21 -6.66
CA LYS A 671 6.65 -2.57 -6.24
C LYS A 671 8.10 -2.90 -6.56
N ILE A 672 8.63 -2.36 -7.65
CA ILE A 672 10.00 -2.63 -8.08
C ILE A 672 10.98 -1.76 -7.33
N ILE A 673 10.69 -0.47 -7.17
CA ILE A 673 11.61 0.44 -6.48
C ILE A 673 11.84 0.02 -5.02
N GLN A 674 10.83 -0.54 -4.33
CA GLN A 674 10.99 -1.04 -2.95
C GLN A 674 12.04 -2.15 -2.81
N LYS A 675 12.44 -2.81 -3.91
CA LYS A 675 13.41 -3.91 -3.92
C LYS A 675 14.83 -3.48 -4.26
N ILE A 676 15.04 -2.21 -4.60
CA ILE A 676 16.32 -1.69 -5.09
C ILE A 676 17.03 -0.99 -3.92
N PRO A 677 18.07 -1.56 -3.30
CA PRO A 677 18.81 -0.94 -2.19
C PRO A 677 19.68 0.25 -2.64
N TYR A 678 20.28 0.97 -1.68
CA TYR A 678 21.20 2.07 -1.94
C TYR A 678 22.38 1.63 -2.80
N CYS A 679 22.89 2.56 -3.63
CA CYS A 679 24.01 2.31 -4.55
C CYS A 679 23.81 1.13 -5.53
N SER A 680 22.58 0.65 -5.73
CA SER A 680 22.28 -0.34 -6.77
C SER A 680 22.63 0.22 -8.14
N LEU A 681 23.29 -0.61 -8.95
CA LEU A 681 23.76 -0.29 -10.29
C LEU A 681 23.19 -1.31 -11.28
N ILE A 682 22.73 -0.84 -12.44
CA ILE A 682 22.47 -1.69 -13.60
C ILE A 682 23.33 -1.26 -14.78
N GLU A 683 23.60 -2.20 -15.67
CA GLU A 683 24.23 -1.94 -16.96
C GLU A 683 23.24 -2.23 -18.09
N VAL A 684 23.10 -1.29 -19.01
CA VAL A 684 22.36 -1.46 -20.27
C VAL A 684 23.36 -1.39 -21.42
N THR A 685 23.50 -2.49 -22.17
CA THR A 685 24.41 -2.58 -23.31
C THR A 685 23.65 -2.50 -24.62
N GLY A 686 24.09 -1.62 -25.52
CA GLY A 686 23.61 -1.46 -26.88
C GLY A 686 24.57 -2.10 -27.89
N VAL A 687 24.07 -3.03 -28.70
CA VAL A 687 24.78 -3.65 -29.83
C VAL A 687 23.95 -3.40 -31.09
N GLY A 688 24.44 -2.53 -31.99
CA GLY A 688 23.64 -2.01 -33.10
C GLY A 688 22.42 -1.24 -32.59
N GLU A 689 21.23 -1.62 -33.05
CA GLU A 689 19.95 -1.03 -32.60
C GLU A 689 19.35 -1.74 -31.37
N SER A 690 19.95 -2.83 -30.89
CA SER A 690 19.40 -3.62 -29.80
C SER A 690 20.04 -3.26 -28.47
N TRP A 691 19.21 -2.93 -27.46
CA TRP A 691 19.65 -2.71 -26.09
C TRP A 691 19.16 -3.82 -25.16
N SER A 692 19.99 -4.20 -24.21
CA SER A 692 19.65 -5.21 -23.20
C SER A 692 20.25 -4.86 -21.84
N ILE A 693 19.51 -5.18 -20.76
CA ILE A 693 20.06 -5.12 -19.40
C ILE A 693 20.93 -6.35 -19.21
N VAL A 694 22.18 -6.13 -18.81
CA VAL A 694 23.16 -7.19 -18.53
C VAL A 694 23.60 -7.12 -17.06
N GLU A 695 24.26 -8.18 -16.61
CA GLU A 695 24.87 -8.19 -15.27
C GLU A 695 25.95 -7.10 -15.20
N PRO A 696 25.90 -6.19 -14.20
CA PRO A 696 26.93 -5.18 -14.02
C PRO A 696 28.31 -5.83 -13.81
N PRO A 697 29.40 -5.14 -14.20
CA PRO A 697 30.73 -5.72 -14.13
C PRO A 697 31.26 -5.78 -12.70
N CYS A 698 30.66 -5.03 -11.77
CA CYS A 698 31.00 -5.02 -10.36
C CYS A 698 30.00 -5.83 -9.52
N LEU A 699 30.49 -6.38 -8.40
CA LEU A 699 29.67 -7.11 -7.44
C LEU A 699 28.65 -6.21 -6.73
N PRO A 700 27.51 -6.75 -6.27
CA PRO A 700 26.57 -6.02 -5.44
C PRO A 700 27.14 -5.74 -4.04
N LEU A 701 26.64 -4.69 -3.40
CA LEU A 701 27.00 -4.28 -2.03
C LEU A 701 25.92 -4.69 -1.03
N THR A 702 26.31 -5.23 0.13
CA THR A 702 25.39 -5.60 1.21
C THR A 702 26.09 -5.48 2.57
N HIS A 703 25.45 -4.81 3.52
CA HIS A 703 25.88 -4.78 4.92
C HIS A 703 24.68 -4.71 5.87
N SER A 704 24.91 -5.02 7.15
CA SER A 704 23.90 -4.90 8.20
C SER A 704 23.83 -3.48 8.76
N THR A 705 22.76 -3.19 9.51
CA THR A 705 22.66 -1.96 10.29
C THR A 705 23.58 -1.99 11.52
N ASN A 706 23.99 -0.82 11.99
CA ASN A 706 24.77 -0.66 13.22
C ASN A 706 24.03 0.27 14.18
N GLN A 707 23.77 -0.19 15.40
CA GLN A 707 22.94 0.55 16.36
C GLN A 707 23.75 1.62 17.10
N ARG A 708 23.08 2.73 17.43
CA ARG A 708 23.65 3.77 18.27
C ARG A 708 23.87 3.25 19.69
N PHE A 709 25.11 3.31 20.16
CA PHE A 709 25.46 2.92 21.52
C PHE A 709 25.38 4.12 22.48
N ASP A 710 24.62 3.97 23.58
CA ASP A 710 24.65 4.90 24.72
C ASP A 710 25.52 4.31 25.84
N TRP A 711 26.69 4.91 26.05
CA TRP A 711 27.64 4.47 27.07
C TRP A 711 27.09 4.55 28.49
N LYS A 712 26.05 5.38 28.74
CA LYS A 712 25.43 5.52 30.07
C LYS A 712 24.74 4.24 30.55
N VAL A 713 24.46 3.29 29.66
CA VAL A 713 23.96 1.96 30.03
C VAL A 713 24.95 1.22 30.94
N LEU A 714 26.25 1.54 30.87
CA LEU A 714 27.28 0.97 31.75
C LEU A 714 27.36 1.64 33.13
N LEU A 715 26.62 2.74 33.36
CA LEU A 715 26.53 3.42 34.66
C LEU A 715 25.33 2.94 35.50
N GLN A 716 24.46 2.11 34.91
CA GLN A 716 23.36 1.41 35.61
C GLN A 716 23.88 0.10 36.17
#